data_AF-A0A7C8M255-F1
#
_entry.id   AF-A0A7C8M255-F1
#
_cell.length_a   1.000
_cell.length_b   1.000
_cell.length_c   1.000
_cell.angle_alpha   90.00
_cell.angle_beta   90.00
_cell.angle_gamma   90.00
#
_symmetry.space_group_name_H-M   'P 1'
#
loop_
_entity.id
_entity.type
_entity.pdbx_description
1 polymer ?
#
loop_
_entity_poly.entity_id
_entity_poly.type
_entity_poly.pdbx_seq_one_letter_code
_entity_poly.pdbx_strand_id
1 'polypeptide(L)'
;MAPYLEEPTQVDLDAPLKVAPKLLAPEPEHCPGPESQQAGTADSCAGCPNQKICASAPKGPDPEIPLITARLAAVKHKVLVLSGKGGVGKSTFSSMLAHGFASNPDYTIGLMDTDICGPSIPKMMGVEDETIHMTGDGMEPVWVTDNLGVMSIQFMLPNRDDAVIWRGPKKNGLIKKFLMDVNWGALDFLIVDTPPGTSDEHLSVNSFLKASGVDGAVLVTTPQEVALLDVRKELDFCRKAKIPVLGIVENMSGFVCPGCRHESQIFRASTGGAGRLAADEGIPFLGAVPLDPRIGMACDYGESFLEACPESPACAAIREVRADLSGMCVSSSRLGSLDGGRGGVDYVQKACAEQGPGSKFQAHEFVAPGSIADVTHNLRPPFSVPRTSHGANVPQSGVGEHQGMGNGITAVSSSEGLETIVGPLLNYRRMSGQKSEQPIWHGSVLIVTKPSQHTPSLTLAPAGAVDANEANAQFSRSESRTFGGEKLYEDADKAFWRFMFDLPFQSFESRWQYDIRGLRDINKDMVAKPQHFAVPSIAQSMRIMFHSCNGFSVGTDVDAWSGPALWNDVLRYHNEKPFHVMIGGGDQIYNDGVRVDGPLKAWTAIGNPHKRREYPFGEQMRADCDEYYYNNYVKWYGQKPFSTANGQIPQLNIWDDHDIIDGFGSYTDRFMRCAVFRGIGGVAHKYYMLFQHHLPPPKTTFTTDAPGGGARDNALDPVQLKNTFVMANDHDDPSYLIGGKPGPYVEERSRSLYCQLGKHIAFCGIDARTERTRHQINYPETYKLIFDRLTKEFSENPDIKHLVLLLGVPIAYPRLQWLENIFQSPIVAPIKLLNKRFGFAGGLFNKFDGNIDLLDDLDDHYTARQHKKERRELLHMLQKLSQQHSVRVTILGGDVHLGAIGRFYSNPKLALPAERDFRYMPNIISSAITNKPPPQAVANLLARRNKIHHLDHDTDETLLEIFDRDPGKGDNVKANGNGNGVARSATNGLAANGDGHAPDVGDAKGKVDSKTSAANHATMPSRNYAIIAESNPSPTTRTSSSSASAAPTPIPSALPQAPTSDSAFPPLDRKSNHRKPIHAGEQHAGTAHPAASGLLATGLCGPFGLDVSLRVEISNSDREGHTDGYGFSVPALEVGDGYREFGERW
;
A
#
# COMPACT_ATOMS: atom_id res chain seq x y z
N MET A 1 24.68 43.72 -32.09
CA MET A 1 25.75 42.87 -31.52
C MET A 1 25.72 43.06 -30.02
N ALA A 2 25.08 42.15 -29.30
CA ALA A 2 25.08 42.13 -27.84
C ALA A 2 26.28 41.28 -27.38
N PRO A 3 26.99 41.64 -26.29
CA PRO A 3 28.10 40.85 -25.79
C PRO A 3 27.57 39.51 -25.25
N TYR A 4 28.32 38.44 -25.51
CA TYR A 4 28.10 37.13 -24.92
C TYR A 4 28.08 37.24 -23.39
N LEU A 5 27.04 36.68 -22.76
CA LEU A 5 27.03 36.37 -21.33
C LEU A 5 28.04 35.24 -21.10
N GLU A 6 29.06 35.48 -20.29
CA GLU A 6 29.95 34.44 -19.77
C GLU A 6 29.14 33.45 -18.90
N GLU A 7 29.48 32.16 -19.01
CA GLU A 7 28.91 31.12 -18.16
C GLU A 7 29.31 31.34 -16.69
N PRO A 8 28.42 31.07 -15.71
CA PRO A 8 28.76 31.20 -14.30
C PRO A 8 29.87 30.21 -13.92
N THR A 9 30.97 30.72 -13.37
CA THR A 9 32.06 29.93 -12.80
C THR A 9 31.54 28.99 -11.71
N GLN A 10 31.66 27.68 -11.93
CA GLN A 10 31.38 26.65 -10.92
C GLN A 10 32.33 26.80 -9.71
N VAL A 11 31.76 26.77 -8.51
CA VAL A 11 32.51 26.69 -7.25
C VAL A 11 33.07 25.27 -7.12
N ASP A 12 34.40 25.14 -7.08
CA ASP A 12 35.07 23.86 -6.83
C ASP A 12 34.88 23.44 -5.35
N LEU A 13 33.90 22.56 -5.12
CA LEU A 13 33.59 21.97 -3.82
C LEU A 13 34.53 20.81 -3.41
N ASP A 14 35.51 20.48 -4.26
CA ASP A 14 36.46 19.38 -4.10
C ASP A 14 37.89 19.85 -3.80
N ALA A 15 38.11 21.15 -3.66
CA ALA A 15 39.38 21.70 -3.18
C ALA A 15 39.77 21.07 -1.81
N PRO A 16 40.96 20.44 -1.70
CA PRO A 16 41.29 19.63 -0.53
C PRO A 16 41.50 20.49 0.72
N LEU A 17 40.61 20.33 1.71
CA LEU A 17 40.85 20.74 3.09
C LEU A 17 42.00 19.90 3.67
N LYS A 18 42.95 20.54 4.37
CA LYS A 18 44.10 19.88 5.01
C LYS A 18 43.65 18.63 5.77
N VAL A 19 44.03 17.46 5.25
CA VAL A 19 43.66 16.16 5.78
C VAL A 19 44.28 16.00 7.17
N ALA A 20 43.45 15.75 8.19
CA ALA A 20 43.94 15.38 9.52
C ALA A 20 44.81 14.12 9.39
N PRO A 21 45.98 14.07 10.05
CA PRO A 21 46.93 13.00 9.81
C PRO A 21 46.35 11.65 10.25
N LYS A 22 46.45 10.65 9.37
CA LYS A 22 45.94 9.30 9.60
C LYS A 22 46.80 8.59 10.65
N LEU A 23 46.25 8.38 11.85
CA LEU A 23 46.93 7.69 12.94
C LEU A 23 47.15 6.21 12.60
N LEU A 24 48.31 5.68 12.95
CA LEU A 24 48.76 4.31 12.72
C LEU A 24 48.27 3.34 13.82
N ALA A 25 47.90 3.86 15.00
CA ALA A 25 47.46 3.06 16.14
C ALA A 25 46.49 3.87 17.05
N PRO A 26 45.65 3.21 17.88
CA PRO A 26 44.83 3.87 18.89
C PRO A 26 45.70 4.59 19.95
N GLU A 27 45.12 5.58 20.62
CA GLU A 27 45.84 6.43 21.57
C GLU A 27 46.16 5.74 22.91
N PRO A 28 47.34 5.99 23.51
CA PRO A 28 47.68 5.46 24.82
C PRO A 28 46.87 6.13 25.94
N GLU A 29 46.72 5.43 27.07
CA GLU A 29 45.85 5.78 28.21
C GLU A 29 46.09 7.18 28.83
N HIS A 30 47.25 7.79 28.55
CA HIS A 30 47.64 9.13 29.02
C HIS A 30 48.08 10.07 27.87
N CYS A 31 47.47 9.92 26.70
CA CYS A 31 47.75 10.74 25.53
C CYS A 31 47.38 12.23 25.78
N PRO A 32 48.28 13.20 25.50
CA PRO A 32 47.95 14.63 25.61
C PRO A 32 47.03 15.13 24.49
N GLY A 33 46.70 14.29 23.50
CA GLY A 33 45.92 14.62 22.31
C GLY A 33 46.77 15.24 21.18
N PRO A 34 46.39 15.04 19.90
CA PRO A 34 47.18 15.47 18.73
C PRO A 34 47.27 17.00 18.55
N GLU A 35 46.35 17.76 19.16
CA GLU A 35 46.31 19.23 19.10
C GLU A 35 47.05 19.91 20.27
N SER A 36 47.53 19.14 21.24
CA SER A 36 48.26 19.67 22.39
C SER A 36 49.65 20.18 21.98
N GLN A 37 50.13 21.23 22.65
CA GLN A 37 51.52 21.68 22.47
C GLN A 37 52.53 20.57 22.79
N GLN A 38 52.16 19.65 23.69
CA GLN A 38 52.96 18.49 24.11
C GLN A 38 52.76 17.24 23.23
N ALA A 39 51.94 17.32 22.18
CA ALA A 39 51.69 16.20 21.27
C ALA A 39 52.98 15.75 20.57
N GLY A 40 53.33 14.46 20.68
CA GLY A 40 54.56 13.90 20.11
C GLY A 40 55.84 14.14 20.92
N THR A 41 55.77 14.94 22.00
CA THR A 41 56.93 15.30 22.85
C THR A 41 56.76 14.97 24.33
N ALA A 42 55.55 14.67 24.81
CA ALA A 42 55.29 14.23 26.18
C ALA A 42 55.85 12.82 26.47
N ASP A 43 56.13 12.51 27.73
CA ASP A 43 56.61 11.18 28.16
C ASP A 43 55.62 10.07 27.77
N SER A 44 54.31 10.35 27.84
CA SER A 44 53.25 9.42 27.41
C SER A 44 53.20 9.20 25.89
N CYS A 45 53.93 10.00 25.10
CA CYS A 45 54.10 9.82 23.66
C CYS A 45 55.33 8.96 23.31
N ALA A 46 56.22 8.66 24.26
CA ALA A 46 57.42 7.87 24.01
C ALA A 46 57.04 6.42 23.64
N GLY A 47 57.43 5.98 22.44
CA GLY A 47 57.08 4.66 21.91
C GLY A 47 55.70 4.58 21.25
N CYS A 48 54.95 5.69 21.19
CA CYS A 48 53.69 5.74 20.47
C CYS A 48 53.93 5.70 18.94
N PRO A 49 53.26 4.82 18.17
CA PRO A 49 53.39 4.76 16.71
C PRO A 49 53.05 6.09 16.00
N ASN A 50 52.23 6.93 16.65
CA ASN A 50 51.80 8.22 16.12
C ASN A 50 52.72 9.38 16.53
N GLN A 51 53.77 9.15 17.32
CA GLN A 51 54.57 10.20 17.94
C GLN A 51 55.13 11.20 16.90
N LYS A 52 55.74 10.69 15.82
CA LYS A 52 56.30 11.52 14.75
C LYS A 52 55.24 12.35 14.02
N ILE A 53 54.07 11.74 13.80
CA ILE A 53 52.93 12.37 13.13
C ILE A 53 52.40 13.54 13.97
N CYS A 54 52.19 13.31 15.27
CA CYS A 54 51.72 14.32 16.21
C CYS A 54 52.76 15.43 16.48
N ALA A 55 54.06 15.13 16.40
CA ALA A 55 55.11 16.14 16.53
C ALA A 55 55.15 17.11 15.32
N SER A 56 54.77 16.63 14.13
CA SER A 56 54.79 17.40 12.88
C SER A 56 53.48 18.10 12.50
N ALA A 57 52.38 17.85 13.22
CA ALA A 57 51.10 18.47 12.95
C ALA A 57 51.13 19.97 13.30
N PRO A 58 50.47 20.86 12.52
CA PRO A 58 50.43 22.29 12.81
C PRO A 58 49.74 22.55 14.16
N LYS A 59 50.43 23.28 15.05
CA LYS A 59 49.95 23.63 16.40
C LYS A 59 49.76 25.15 16.50
N GLY A 60 48.52 25.59 16.71
CA GLY A 60 48.18 27.00 16.85
C GLY A 60 46.67 27.25 16.68
N PRO A 61 46.15 28.41 17.12
CA PRO A 61 44.76 28.79 16.84
C PRO A 61 44.57 28.88 15.32
N ASP A 62 43.39 28.47 14.88
CA ASP A 62 43.06 28.37 13.47
C ASP A 62 43.27 29.73 12.75
N PRO A 63 44.13 29.81 11.72
CA PRO A 63 44.52 31.07 11.08
C PRO A 63 43.36 31.78 10.37
N GLU A 64 42.21 31.12 10.19
CA GLU A 64 41.03 31.68 9.54
C GLU A 64 40.08 32.38 10.54
N ILE A 65 40.23 32.16 11.86
CA ILE A 65 39.39 32.83 12.89
C ILE A 65 39.52 34.37 12.86
N PRO A 66 40.72 34.98 12.71
CA PRO A 66 40.84 36.42 12.56
C PRO A 66 40.10 36.97 11.33
N LEU A 67 40.03 36.20 10.24
CA LEU A 67 39.33 36.59 9.00
C LEU A 67 37.82 36.60 9.21
N ILE A 68 37.28 35.57 9.87
CA ILE A 68 35.87 35.51 10.28
C ILE A 68 35.53 36.68 11.21
N THR A 69 36.43 36.99 12.15
CA THR A 69 36.24 38.10 13.09
C THR A 69 36.17 39.44 12.37
N ALA A 70 37.04 39.66 11.38
CA ALA A 70 37.01 40.85 10.56
C ALA A 70 35.75 40.92 9.69
N ARG A 71 35.34 39.82 9.06
CA ARG A 71 34.15 39.76 8.19
C ARG A 71 32.87 40.11 8.96
N LEU A 72 32.73 39.59 10.16
CA LEU A 72 31.53 39.74 10.98
C LEU A 72 31.58 40.96 11.91
N ALA A 73 32.61 41.81 11.83
CA ALA A 73 32.76 42.98 12.69
C ALA A 73 31.63 44.00 12.54
N ALA A 74 31.00 44.06 11.36
CA ALA A 74 29.88 44.97 11.06
C ALA A 74 28.51 44.41 11.45
N VAL A 75 28.44 43.19 12.00
CA VAL A 75 27.20 42.55 12.47
C VAL A 75 27.00 42.86 13.95
N LYS A 76 25.98 43.66 14.28
CA LYS A 76 25.72 44.14 15.65
C LYS A 76 25.31 43.02 16.60
N HIS A 77 24.33 42.21 16.21
CA HIS A 77 23.82 41.11 17.03
C HIS A 77 23.83 39.78 16.29
N LYS A 78 24.31 38.73 16.93
CA LYS A 78 24.39 37.35 16.41
C LYS A 78 23.58 36.43 17.32
N VAL A 79 22.47 35.91 16.81
CA VAL A 79 21.51 35.10 17.58
C VAL A 79 21.46 33.69 17.02
N LEU A 80 21.74 32.70 17.86
CA LEU A 80 21.62 31.29 17.49
C LEU A 80 20.21 30.79 17.78
N VAL A 81 19.58 30.07 16.85
CA VAL A 81 18.30 29.40 17.10
C VAL A 81 18.54 27.91 17.23
N LEU A 82 18.37 27.38 18.44
CA LEU A 82 18.67 25.99 18.81
C LEU A 82 17.39 25.19 19.05
N SER A 83 17.49 23.86 18.94
CA SER A 83 16.41 22.95 19.34
C SER A 83 16.98 21.59 19.75
N GLY A 84 16.48 21.01 20.85
CA GLY A 84 16.95 19.71 21.33
C GLY A 84 16.56 18.52 20.43
N LYS A 85 15.53 18.65 19.59
CA LYS A 85 15.07 17.60 18.68
C LYS A 85 14.59 18.16 17.34
N GLY A 86 14.65 17.34 16.29
CA GLY A 86 14.05 17.66 15.00
C GLY A 86 12.52 17.72 15.06
N GLY A 87 11.91 18.58 14.23
CA GLY A 87 10.46 18.63 14.07
C GLY A 87 9.70 19.54 15.07
N VAL A 88 10.38 20.32 15.91
CA VAL A 88 9.74 21.34 16.78
C VAL A 88 9.40 22.65 16.04
N GLY A 89 9.73 22.74 14.76
CA GLY A 89 9.52 23.94 13.94
C GLY A 89 10.58 25.03 14.13
N LYS A 90 11.84 24.65 14.43
CA LYS A 90 12.97 25.57 14.58
C LYS A 90 13.19 26.46 13.35
N SER A 91 13.36 25.88 12.15
CA SER A 91 13.61 26.64 10.92
C SER A 91 12.42 27.51 10.52
N THR A 92 11.19 27.01 10.73
CA THR A 92 9.94 27.79 10.60
C THR A 92 9.95 29.01 11.53
N PHE A 93 10.35 28.81 12.79
CA PHE A 93 10.48 29.91 13.75
C PHE A 93 11.60 30.89 13.36
N SER A 94 12.77 30.40 12.92
CA SER A 94 13.89 31.23 12.42
C SER A 94 13.46 32.12 11.25
N SER A 95 12.71 31.58 10.29
CA SER A 95 12.14 32.34 9.16
C SER A 95 11.12 33.39 9.63
N MET A 96 10.16 33.02 10.48
CA MET A 96 9.18 33.98 11.03
C MET A 96 9.85 35.08 11.87
N LEU A 97 10.90 34.74 12.63
CA LEU A 97 11.66 35.70 13.42
C LEU A 97 12.42 36.67 12.51
N ALA A 98 13.04 36.18 11.44
CA ALA A 98 13.74 36.99 10.46
C ALA A 98 12.81 37.98 9.75
N HIS A 99 11.66 37.52 9.23
CA HIS A 99 10.61 38.39 8.71
C HIS A 99 10.09 39.35 9.79
N GLY A 100 9.99 38.90 11.04
CA GLY A 100 9.60 39.69 12.19
C GLY A 100 10.52 40.89 12.41
N PHE A 101 11.83 40.69 12.38
CA PHE A 101 12.79 41.77 12.46
C PHE A 101 12.80 42.65 11.21
N ALA A 102 12.75 42.04 10.02
CA ALA A 102 12.77 42.75 8.73
C ALA A 102 11.53 43.63 8.50
N SER A 103 10.42 43.36 9.19
CA SER A 103 9.25 44.27 9.18
C SER A 103 9.55 45.68 9.71
N ASN A 104 10.70 45.88 10.38
CA ASN A 104 11.25 47.21 10.61
C ASN A 104 12.22 47.58 9.47
N PRO A 105 11.90 48.58 8.64
CA PRO A 105 12.77 48.98 7.54
C PRO A 105 14.11 49.55 8.00
N ASP A 106 14.22 49.99 9.26
CA ASP A 106 15.47 50.48 9.85
C ASP A 106 16.45 49.36 10.23
N TYR A 107 16.01 48.09 10.17
CA TYR A 107 16.86 46.94 10.47
C TYR A 107 17.27 46.20 9.21
N THR A 108 18.56 45.86 9.11
CA THR A 108 19.09 44.95 8.10
C THR A 108 19.39 43.59 8.73
N ILE A 109 18.81 42.53 8.17
CA ILE A 109 18.76 41.19 8.76
C ILE A 109 19.45 40.19 7.84
N GLY A 110 20.33 39.37 8.44
CA GLY A 110 20.87 38.16 7.81
C GLY A 110 20.25 36.91 8.42
N LEU A 111 19.90 35.94 7.58
CA LEU A 111 19.46 34.61 8.00
C LEU A 111 20.41 33.56 7.39
N MET A 112 21.15 32.89 8.25
CA MET A 112 22.15 31.89 7.87
C MET A 112 21.69 30.49 8.24
N ASP A 113 21.55 29.63 7.23
CA ASP A 113 21.17 28.23 7.38
C ASP A 113 22.41 27.35 7.54
N THR A 114 22.57 26.77 8.73
CA THR A 114 23.66 25.84 9.03
C THR A 114 23.17 24.38 9.19
N ASP A 115 21.88 24.09 8.94
CA ASP A 115 21.34 22.73 8.89
C ASP A 115 21.65 22.05 7.54
N ILE A 116 22.95 21.85 7.30
CA ILE A 116 23.54 21.45 6.02
C ILE A 116 22.92 20.18 5.43
N CYS A 117 22.50 19.20 6.24
CA CYS A 117 22.10 17.91 5.67
C CYS A 117 20.70 17.97 5.01
N GLY A 118 19.97 19.07 5.15
CA GLY A 118 18.58 19.22 4.73
C GLY A 118 18.13 20.65 5.03
N PRO A 119 18.74 21.59 4.31
CA PRO A 119 18.40 23.00 4.39
C PRO A 119 16.93 23.19 4.04
N SER A 120 16.26 24.08 4.78
CA SER A 120 14.84 24.37 4.57
C SER A 120 14.54 25.85 4.41
N ILE A 121 15.49 26.71 4.77
CA ILE A 121 15.32 28.17 4.75
C ILE A 121 15.03 28.70 3.34
N PRO A 122 15.76 28.32 2.27
CA PRO A 122 15.49 28.88 0.93
C PRO A 122 14.06 28.64 0.42
N LYS A 123 13.49 27.46 0.73
CA LYS A 123 12.09 27.16 0.45
C LYS A 123 11.15 28.07 1.23
N MET A 124 11.34 28.14 2.55
CA MET A 124 10.50 28.92 3.46
C MET A 124 10.53 30.42 3.18
N MET A 125 11.62 30.91 2.59
CA MET A 125 11.83 32.32 2.26
C MET A 125 11.51 32.66 0.79
N GLY A 126 11.02 31.71 -0.01
CA GLY A 126 10.62 31.96 -1.40
C GLY A 126 11.76 32.23 -2.38
N VAL A 127 12.99 31.92 -1.99
CA VAL A 127 14.21 32.16 -2.79
C VAL A 127 14.89 30.84 -3.17
N GLU A 128 14.16 29.72 -3.13
CA GLU A 128 14.71 28.41 -3.47
C GLU A 128 15.26 28.34 -4.89
N ASP A 129 14.82 29.24 -5.77
CA ASP A 129 15.23 29.33 -7.16
C ASP A 129 16.56 30.04 -7.42
N GLU A 130 17.06 30.76 -6.43
CA GLU A 130 18.22 31.61 -6.55
C GLU A 130 19.54 30.84 -6.44
N THR A 131 20.60 31.43 -6.98
CA THR A 131 21.97 30.92 -6.92
C THR A 131 22.88 31.96 -6.29
N ILE A 132 23.92 31.53 -5.57
CA ILE A 132 24.88 32.48 -4.98
C ILE A 132 25.69 33.16 -6.08
N HIS A 133 25.74 34.49 -6.02
CA HIS A 133 26.64 35.28 -6.83
C HIS A 133 28.00 35.41 -6.14
N MET A 134 29.06 35.09 -6.87
CA MET A 134 30.44 35.30 -6.44
C MET A 134 30.94 36.65 -6.97
N THR A 135 31.42 37.52 -6.08
CA THR A 135 32.07 38.78 -6.43
C THR A 135 33.56 38.72 -6.07
N GLY A 136 34.32 39.75 -6.44
CA GLY A 136 35.72 39.88 -6.04
C GLY A 136 35.92 39.98 -4.51
N ASP A 137 34.86 40.34 -3.77
CA ASP A 137 34.88 40.55 -2.32
C ASP A 137 34.27 39.39 -1.51
N GLY A 138 33.66 38.40 -2.18
CA GLY A 138 33.08 37.22 -1.53
C GLY A 138 31.79 36.68 -2.18
N MET A 139 31.05 35.87 -1.41
CA MET A 139 29.69 35.40 -1.74
C MET A 139 28.67 36.46 -1.35
N GLU A 140 27.78 36.85 -2.25
CA GLU A 140 26.66 37.73 -1.91
C GLU A 140 25.50 36.92 -1.31
N PRO A 141 24.85 37.39 -0.22
CA PRO A 141 23.63 36.78 0.27
C PRO A 141 22.48 36.97 -0.73
N VAL A 142 21.57 36.01 -0.75
CA VAL A 142 20.35 36.09 -1.57
C VAL A 142 19.32 36.94 -0.82
N TRP A 143 18.96 38.09 -1.38
CA TRP A 143 18.04 39.03 -0.75
C TRP A 143 16.58 38.66 -1.01
N VAL A 144 15.84 38.40 0.07
CA VAL A 144 14.39 38.09 0.05
C VAL A 144 13.57 39.38 -0.03
N THR A 145 14.02 40.40 0.68
CA THR A 145 13.54 41.79 0.62
C THR A 145 14.74 42.73 0.62
N ASP A 146 14.51 44.04 0.44
CA ASP A 146 15.58 45.06 0.45
C ASP A 146 16.44 45.06 1.72
N ASN A 147 15.96 44.46 2.82
CA ASN A 147 16.62 44.44 4.13
C ASN A 147 16.73 43.04 4.76
N LEU A 148 16.46 41.96 4.03
CA LEU A 148 16.58 40.57 4.53
C LEU A 148 17.37 39.69 3.56
N GLY A 149 18.61 39.37 3.94
CA GLY A 149 19.52 38.51 3.18
C GLY A 149 19.59 37.08 3.75
N VAL A 150 19.63 36.07 2.87
CA VAL A 150 19.68 34.65 3.21
C VAL A 150 20.93 33.98 2.65
N MET A 151 21.54 33.09 3.43
CA MET A 151 22.61 32.21 2.96
C MET A 151 22.33 30.76 3.39
N SER A 152 22.42 29.83 2.44
CA SER A 152 22.23 28.40 2.66
C SER A 152 23.06 27.58 1.67
N ILE A 153 23.43 26.36 2.06
CA ILE A 153 24.11 25.41 1.15
C ILE A 153 23.26 25.07 -0.07
N GLN A 154 21.94 25.17 0.03
CA GLN A 154 21.02 24.84 -1.06
C GLN A 154 21.34 25.62 -2.35
N PHE A 155 21.80 26.87 -2.24
CA PHE A 155 22.16 27.71 -3.38
C PHE A 155 23.44 27.27 -4.10
N MET A 156 24.21 26.36 -3.50
CA MET A 156 25.46 25.81 -4.01
C MET A 156 25.33 24.38 -4.56
N LEU A 157 24.15 23.76 -4.43
CA LEU A 157 23.93 22.39 -4.88
C LEU A 157 23.67 22.33 -6.38
N PRO A 158 24.33 21.42 -7.14
CA PRO A 158 24.09 21.24 -8.56
C PRO A 158 22.62 20.89 -8.87
N ASN A 159 22.02 20.01 -8.06
CA ASN A 159 20.59 19.79 -8.04
C ASN A 159 20.03 19.95 -6.62
N ARG A 160 18.83 20.52 -6.53
CA ARG A 160 18.21 20.89 -5.26
C ARG A 160 17.70 19.70 -4.44
N ASP A 161 17.52 18.55 -5.08
CA ASP A 161 17.16 17.29 -4.42
C ASP A 161 18.39 16.45 -4.03
N ASP A 162 19.61 16.95 -4.30
CA ASP A 162 20.83 16.22 -3.96
C ASP A 162 20.99 16.14 -2.44
N ALA A 163 21.05 14.91 -1.94
CA ALA A 163 21.29 14.66 -0.53
C ALA A 163 22.73 15.08 -0.19
N VAL A 164 22.88 16.04 0.73
CA VAL A 164 24.19 16.48 1.22
C VAL A 164 24.70 15.49 2.28
N ILE A 165 25.33 14.41 1.81
CA ILE A 165 25.92 13.38 2.69
C ILE A 165 27.39 13.71 2.94
N TRP A 166 27.64 14.76 3.73
CA TRP A 166 29.00 15.23 4.03
C TRP A 166 29.46 14.79 5.42
N ARG A 167 30.75 14.48 5.57
CA ARG A 167 31.36 14.20 6.89
C ARG A 167 31.66 15.50 7.64
N GLY A 168 31.69 15.44 8.98
CA GLY A 168 31.86 16.60 9.88
C GLY A 168 32.88 17.65 9.41
N PRO A 169 34.13 17.28 9.04
CA PRO A 169 35.12 18.25 8.58
C PRO A 169 34.71 19.06 7.34
N LYS A 170 34.00 18.45 6.37
CA LYS A 170 33.53 19.14 5.16
C LYS A 170 32.38 20.11 5.49
N LYS A 171 31.51 19.74 6.43
CA LYS A 171 30.45 20.62 6.94
C LYS A 171 31.01 21.81 7.70
N ASN A 172 31.96 21.56 8.60
CA ASN A 172 32.61 22.60 9.39
C ASN A 172 33.37 23.58 8.48
N GLY A 173 34.06 23.07 7.45
CA GLY A 173 34.70 23.91 6.44
C GLY A 173 33.71 24.80 5.68
N LEU A 174 32.51 24.31 5.36
CA LEU A 174 31.48 25.12 4.70
C LEU A 174 30.91 26.19 5.63
N ILE A 175 30.55 25.85 6.86
CA ILE A 175 30.07 26.83 7.86
C ILE A 175 31.10 27.95 8.01
N LYS A 176 32.38 27.58 8.05
CA LYS A 176 33.49 28.51 8.14
C LYS A 176 33.60 29.43 6.92
N LYS A 177 33.44 28.88 5.71
CA LYS A 177 33.32 29.67 4.48
C LYS A 177 32.15 30.64 4.52
N PHE A 178 30.96 30.21 4.99
CA PHE A 178 29.83 31.13 5.13
C PHE A 178 30.07 32.29 6.10
N LEU A 179 30.83 32.06 7.18
CA LEU A 179 31.18 33.11 8.14
C LEU A 179 32.33 34.02 7.64
N MET A 180 33.17 33.53 6.73
CA MET A 180 34.38 34.21 6.26
C MET A 180 34.19 34.94 4.91
N ASP A 181 33.52 34.28 3.98
CA ASP A 181 33.46 34.65 2.56
C ASP A 181 32.15 35.34 2.20
N VAL A 182 31.08 35.22 3.01
CA VAL A 182 29.81 35.89 2.70
C VAL A 182 29.88 37.37 3.05
N ASN A 183 29.58 38.21 2.07
CA ASN A 183 29.52 39.65 2.22
C ASN A 183 28.19 40.08 2.85
N TRP A 184 28.05 39.86 4.15
CA TRP A 184 26.85 40.24 4.90
C TRP A 184 26.63 41.76 4.98
N GLY A 185 27.66 42.57 4.72
CA GLY A 185 27.60 44.01 4.94
C GLY A 185 27.39 44.38 6.41
N ALA A 186 26.77 45.55 6.64
CA ALA A 186 26.36 45.96 7.98
C ALA A 186 24.98 45.37 8.30
N LEU A 187 24.92 44.49 9.31
CA LEU A 187 23.67 43.89 9.77
C LEU A 187 23.35 44.31 11.20
N ASP A 188 22.08 44.55 11.48
CA ASP A 188 21.59 44.69 12.84
C ASP A 188 21.48 43.33 13.53
N PHE A 189 20.97 42.32 12.82
CA PHE A 189 20.85 40.96 13.33
C PHE A 189 21.30 39.93 12.30
N LEU A 190 22.14 38.99 12.73
CA LEU A 190 22.40 37.73 12.04
C LEU A 190 21.76 36.59 12.83
N ILE A 191 20.71 36.01 12.28
CA ILE A 191 20.00 34.85 12.82
C ILE A 191 20.62 33.61 12.22
N VAL A 192 21.09 32.69 13.06
CA VAL A 192 21.73 31.44 12.62
C VAL A 192 20.80 30.27 12.95
N ASP A 193 20.25 29.63 11.93
CA ASP A 193 19.46 28.42 12.06
C ASP A 193 20.40 27.21 12.18
N THR A 194 20.50 26.63 13.37
CA THR A 194 21.42 25.52 13.66
C THR A 194 20.80 24.17 13.32
N PRO A 195 21.56 23.08 13.13
CA PRO A 195 20.99 21.74 13.09
C PRO A 195 20.30 21.36 14.42
N PRO A 196 19.42 20.35 14.46
CA PRO A 196 18.79 19.90 15.71
C PRO A 196 19.71 19.03 16.58
N GLY A 197 19.51 19.06 17.90
CA GLY A 197 20.26 18.28 18.89
C GLY A 197 21.67 18.83 19.16
N THR A 198 22.45 18.16 20.01
CA THR A 198 23.79 18.59 20.43
C THR A 198 24.89 18.11 19.46
N SER A 199 24.82 18.49 18.19
CA SER A 199 25.76 18.00 17.16
C SER A 199 27.07 18.82 17.09
N ASP A 200 28.14 18.24 16.51
CA ASP A 200 29.48 18.88 16.42
C ASP A 200 29.46 20.22 15.63
N GLU A 201 28.46 20.42 14.77
CA GLU A 201 28.24 21.67 14.04
C GLU A 201 27.96 22.85 15.00
N HIS A 202 27.27 22.63 16.13
CA HIS A 202 26.99 23.66 17.13
C HIS A 202 28.26 24.16 17.81
N LEU A 203 29.15 23.22 18.17
CA LEU A 203 30.46 23.52 18.71
C LEU A 203 31.32 24.29 17.70
N SER A 204 31.20 23.94 16.42
CA SER A 204 31.97 24.56 15.35
C SER A 204 31.51 26.00 15.10
N VAL A 205 30.21 26.25 14.95
CA VAL A 205 29.63 27.60 14.84
C VAL A 205 30.03 28.46 16.03
N ASN A 206 29.85 27.95 17.26
CA ASN A 206 30.22 28.68 18.47
C ASN A 206 31.73 28.95 18.54
N SER A 207 32.57 27.97 18.19
CA SER A 207 34.03 28.14 18.20
C SER A 207 34.51 29.18 17.19
N PHE A 208 33.92 29.20 15.98
CA PHE A 208 34.26 30.18 14.95
C PHE A 208 33.76 31.58 15.30
N LEU A 209 32.59 31.69 15.93
CA LEU A 209 32.00 32.96 16.35
C LEU A 209 32.56 33.48 17.68
N LYS A 210 33.31 32.66 18.44
CA LYS A 210 33.80 33.01 19.78
C LYS A 210 34.60 34.31 19.81
N ALA A 211 35.41 34.58 18.79
CA ALA A 211 36.22 35.79 18.67
C ALA A 211 35.43 37.00 18.15
N SER A 212 34.37 36.77 17.37
CA SER A 212 33.48 37.83 16.86
C SER A 212 32.30 38.16 17.79
N GLY A 213 32.07 37.34 18.81
CA GLY A 213 31.03 37.51 19.83
C GLY A 213 29.65 37.04 19.38
N VAL A 214 28.99 36.23 20.23
CA VAL A 214 27.61 35.76 20.08
C VAL A 214 26.78 36.32 21.23
N ASP A 215 25.65 36.98 20.95
CA ASP A 215 24.79 37.58 21.97
C ASP A 215 24.05 36.50 22.77
N GLY A 216 23.66 35.42 22.11
CA GLY A 216 23.14 34.23 22.78
C GLY A 216 22.30 33.33 21.88
N ALA A 217 21.63 32.38 22.52
CA ALA A 217 20.80 31.36 21.89
C ALA A 217 19.33 31.45 22.32
N VAL A 218 18.43 31.28 21.37
CA VAL A 218 16.99 31.07 21.57
C VAL A 218 16.71 29.58 21.40
N LEU A 219 16.11 28.94 22.40
CA LEU A 219 15.75 27.52 22.33
C LEU A 219 14.29 27.37 21.92
N VAL A 220 14.04 26.63 20.83
CA VAL A 220 12.69 26.33 20.33
C VAL A 220 12.28 24.92 20.75
N THR A 221 11.07 24.77 21.29
CA THR A 221 10.52 23.47 21.71
C THR A 221 9.01 23.39 21.49
N THR A 222 8.39 22.27 21.89
CA THR A 222 6.92 22.10 21.91
C THR A 222 6.44 21.69 23.31
N PRO A 223 5.14 21.82 23.65
CA PRO A 223 4.64 21.61 25.02
C PRO A 223 4.80 20.18 25.58
N GLN A 224 5.15 19.20 24.74
CA GLN A 224 5.23 17.79 25.11
C GLN A 224 6.47 17.51 25.98
N GLU A 225 6.32 16.70 27.03
CA GLU A 225 7.44 16.39 27.94
C GLU A 225 8.66 15.78 27.21
N VAL A 226 8.41 14.96 26.18
CA VAL A 226 9.49 14.35 25.39
C VAL A 226 10.34 15.42 24.68
N ALA A 227 9.75 16.56 24.26
CA ALA A 227 10.50 17.68 23.71
C ALA A 227 11.35 18.39 24.77
N LEU A 228 10.79 18.57 25.97
CA LEU A 228 11.44 19.28 27.08
C LEU A 228 12.65 18.53 27.64
N LEU A 229 12.68 17.19 27.56
CA LEU A 229 13.86 16.40 27.92
C LEU A 229 15.09 16.77 27.08
N ASP A 230 14.90 17.03 25.80
CA ASP A 230 16.01 17.39 24.91
C ASP A 230 16.43 18.86 25.07
N VAL A 231 15.48 19.76 25.40
CA VAL A 231 15.79 21.15 25.78
C VAL A 231 16.70 21.21 27.01
N ARG A 232 16.49 20.36 28.01
CA ARG A 232 17.36 20.30 29.21
C ARG A 232 18.81 19.97 28.85
N LYS A 233 19.02 19.04 27.89
CA LYS A 233 20.36 18.70 27.39
C LYS A 233 20.97 19.88 26.63
N GLU A 234 20.15 20.58 25.84
CA GLU A 234 20.58 21.75 25.07
C GLU A 234 20.95 22.94 25.97
N LEU A 235 20.27 23.12 27.10
CA LEU A 235 20.64 24.10 28.12
C LEU A 235 21.97 23.75 28.78
N ASP A 236 22.20 22.48 29.12
CA ASP A 236 23.49 22.02 29.63
C ASP A 236 24.61 22.22 28.60
N PHE A 237 24.32 21.96 27.32
CA PHE A 237 25.23 22.27 26.22
C PHE A 237 25.58 23.76 26.17
N CYS A 238 24.58 24.66 26.18
CA CYS A 238 24.82 26.11 26.18
C CYS A 238 25.69 26.54 27.36
N ARG A 239 25.42 26.00 28.57
CA ARG A 239 26.23 26.25 29.77
C ARG A 239 27.69 25.82 29.60
N LYS A 240 27.92 24.60 29.08
CA LYS A 240 29.28 24.06 28.83
C LYS A 240 30.01 24.82 27.74
N ALA A 241 29.30 25.18 26.67
CA ALA A 241 29.81 25.94 25.54
C ALA A 241 29.95 27.46 25.83
N LYS A 242 29.50 27.91 27.00
CA LYS A 242 29.45 29.32 27.44
C LYS A 242 28.66 30.22 26.50
N ILE A 243 27.57 29.69 25.95
CA ILE A 243 26.62 30.43 25.11
C ILE A 243 25.53 30.98 26.02
N PRO A 244 25.31 32.31 26.08
CA PRO A 244 24.20 32.89 26.84
C PRO A 244 22.86 32.39 26.29
N VAL A 245 21.93 32.00 27.16
CA VAL A 245 20.57 31.62 26.75
C VAL A 245 19.67 32.84 26.87
N LEU A 246 19.21 33.37 25.73
CA LEU A 246 18.31 34.53 25.67
C LEU A 246 16.88 34.16 26.10
N GLY A 247 16.48 32.91 25.87
CA GLY A 247 15.27 32.34 26.44
C GLY A 247 14.71 31.16 25.64
N ILE A 248 13.57 30.63 26.11
CA ILE A 248 12.86 29.50 25.49
C ILE A 248 11.57 29.98 24.83
N VAL A 249 11.30 29.51 23.62
CA VAL A 249 10.03 29.66 22.91
C VAL A 249 9.31 28.32 22.84
N GLU A 250 8.04 28.30 23.22
CA GLU A 250 7.17 27.13 23.07
C GLU A 250 6.35 27.22 21.77
N ASN A 251 6.83 26.55 20.72
CA ASN A 251 6.13 26.48 19.45
C ASN A 251 5.01 25.43 19.48
N MET A 252 4.04 25.58 18.57
CA MET A 252 2.86 24.70 18.46
C MET A 252 2.03 24.60 19.76
N SER A 253 1.98 25.68 20.54
CA SER A 253 1.29 25.71 21.85
C SER A 253 -0.17 26.15 21.70
N GLY A 254 -1.07 25.17 21.66
CA GLY A 254 -2.50 25.39 21.39
C GLY A 254 -2.83 25.54 19.91
N PHE A 255 -4.13 25.59 19.59
CA PHE A 255 -4.68 25.81 18.25
C PHE A 255 -5.96 26.64 18.37
N VAL A 256 -6.04 27.78 17.70
CA VAL A 256 -7.24 28.62 17.67
C VAL A 256 -8.01 28.33 16.38
N CYS A 257 -9.21 27.76 16.49
CA CYS A 257 -10.02 27.44 15.32
C CYS A 257 -10.43 28.72 14.58
N PRO A 258 -10.13 28.89 13.27
CA PRO A 258 -10.46 30.11 12.54
C PRO A 258 -11.96 30.31 12.34
N GLY A 259 -12.77 29.23 12.40
CA GLY A 259 -14.22 29.29 12.22
C GLY A 259 -14.97 29.69 13.50
N CYS A 260 -14.63 29.09 14.65
CA CYS A 260 -15.36 29.30 15.91
C CYS A 260 -14.56 30.00 17.01
N ARG A 261 -13.28 30.34 16.76
CA ARG A 261 -12.32 30.93 17.71
C ARG A 261 -12.08 30.12 18.99
N HIS A 262 -12.56 28.88 19.04
CA HIS A 262 -12.28 27.98 20.16
C HIS A 262 -10.81 27.58 20.18
N GLU A 263 -10.18 27.70 21.34
CA GLU A 263 -8.81 27.28 21.56
C GLU A 263 -8.77 25.82 22.01
N SER A 264 -8.00 25.00 21.30
CA SER A 264 -7.80 23.58 21.59
C SER A 264 -6.33 23.30 21.90
N GLN A 265 -6.09 22.66 23.03
CA GLN A 265 -4.75 22.24 23.44
C GLN A 265 -4.41 20.90 22.78
N ILE A 266 -3.88 20.96 21.54
CA ILE A 266 -3.49 19.79 20.73
C ILE A 266 -2.35 19.02 21.38
N PHE A 267 -1.34 19.75 21.88
CA PHE A 267 -0.23 19.20 22.64
C PHE A 267 -0.32 19.69 24.08
N ARG A 268 -0.81 18.83 24.98
CA ARG A 268 -0.96 19.19 26.39
C ARG A 268 0.38 19.14 27.13
N ALA A 269 0.71 20.23 27.82
CA ALA A 269 1.79 20.29 28.79
C ALA A 269 1.40 19.57 30.09
N SER A 270 1.93 18.37 30.32
CA SER A 270 1.67 17.59 31.54
C SER A 270 2.36 18.15 32.79
N THR A 271 3.37 19.00 32.62
CA THR A 271 4.29 19.50 33.66
C THR A 271 4.41 21.02 33.69
N GLY A 272 3.53 21.74 32.99
CA GLY A 272 3.61 23.20 32.85
C GLY A 272 4.48 23.70 31.69
N GLY A 273 5.01 22.79 30.86
CA GLY A 273 5.57 23.13 29.55
C GLY A 273 6.94 23.81 29.63
N ALA A 274 7.31 24.49 28.55
CA ALA A 274 8.52 25.28 28.45
C ALA A 274 8.53 26.46 29.43
N GLY A 275 7.36 27.04 29.73
CA GLY A 275 7.25 28.13 30.71
C GLY A 275 7.66 27.69 32.12
N ARG A 276 7.24 26.48 32.54
CA ARG A 276 7.69 25.90 33.81
C ARG A 276 9.18 25.56 33.79
N LEU A 277 9.66 24.98 32.69
CA LEU A 277 11.09 24.66 32.52
C LEU A 277 11.97 25.91 32.60
N ALA A 278 11.56 27.00 31.95
CA ALA A 278 12.27 28.27 31.98
C ALA A 278 12.37 28.82 33.42
N ALA A 279 11.27 28.75 34.18
CA ALA A 279 11.27 29.14 35.59
C ALA A 279 12.17 28.25 36.46
N ASP A 280 12.14 26.92 36.27
CA ASP A 280 12.96 25.98 37.03
C ASP A 280 14.47 26.15 36.73
N GLU A 281 14.82 26.53 35.49
CA GLU A 281 16.22 26.72 35.05
C GLU A 281 16.72 28.17 35.19
N GLY A 282 15.87 29.09 35.65
CA GLY A 282 16.21 30.50 35.88
C GLY A 282 16.51 31.30 34.61
N ILE A 283 15.81 31.00 33.50
CA ILE A 283 16.01 31.62 32.18
C ILE A 283 14.70 32.24 31.65
N PRO A 284 14.75 33.22 30.73
CA PRO A 284 13.55 33.86 30.21
C PRO A 284 12.65 32.90 29.41
N PHE A 285 11.34 33.00 29.62
CA PHE A 285 10.34 32.42 28.72
C PHE A 285 9.87 33.51 27.75
N LEU A 286 10.21 33.36 26.48
CA LEU A 286 9.98 34.39 25.45
C LEU A 286 8.57 34.34 24.86
N GLY A 287 7.81 33.26 25.12
CA GLY A 287 6.42 33.16 24.73
C GLY A 287 6.05 31.82 24.09
N ALA A 288 4.76 31.70 23.80
CA ALA A 288 4.14 30.52 23.23
C ALA A 288 3.52 30.85 21.86
N VAL A 289 3.94 30.15 20.81
CA VAL A 289 3.44 30.35 19.43
C VAL A 289 2.41 29.26 19.13
N PRO A 290 1.12 29.58 18.89
CA PRO A 290 0.10 28.58 18.62
C PRO A 290 0.23 27.94 17.24
N LEU A 291 -0.33 26.74 17.09
CA LEU A 291 -0.53 26.11 15.78
C LEU A 291 -1.47 26.98 14.93
N ASP A 292 -0.98 27.34 13.75
CA ASP A 292 -1.79 27.91 12.68
C ASP A 292 -1.43 27.19 11.37
N PRO A 293 -2.36 26.46 10.75
CA PRO A 293 -2.08 25.70 9.52
C PRO A 293 -1.62 26.60 8.37
N ARG A 294 -1.96 27.89 8.41
CA ARG A 294 -1.53 28.87 7.41
C ARG A 294 -0.03 29.20 7.50
N ILE A 295 0.63 28.96 8.64
CA ILE A 295 2.10 29.08 8.75
C ILE A 295 2.78 28.06 7.84
N GLY A 296 2.29 26.81 7.84
CA GLY A 296 2.80 25.75 6.97
C GLY A 296 2.63 26.12 5.50
N MET A 297 1.44 26.61 5.13
CA MET A 297 1.18 27.10 3.77
C MET A 297 2.11 28.25 3.37
N ALA A 298 2.28 29.25 4.24
CA ALA A 298 3.17 30.38 3.98
C ALA A 298 4.62 29.92 3.76
N CYS A 299 5.10 28.96 4.56
CA CYS A 299 6.41 28.34 4.37
C CYS A 299 6.52 27.54 3.05
N ASP A 300 5.47 26.82 2.66
CA ASP A 300 5.46 26.04 1.42
C ASP A 300 5.42 26.92 0.16
N TYR A 301 4.80 28.10 0.25
CA TYR A 301 4.77 29.11 -0.81
C TYR A 301 5.93 30.11 -0.74
N GLY A 302 6.72 30.09 0.32
CA GLY A 302 7.83 31.02 0.50
C GLY A 302 7.41 32.46 0.81
N GLU A 303 6.25 32.63 1.46
CA GLU A 303 5.64 33.92 1.78
C GLU A 303 5.81 34.29 3.26
N SER A 304 5.88 35.60 3.53
CA SER A 304 5.89 36.11 4.91
C SER A 304 4.53 35.88 5.59
N PHE A 305 4.48 34.94 6.53
CA PHE A 305 3.27 34.68 7.32
C PHE A 305 2.78 35.93 8.08
N LEU A 306 3.72 36.76 8.55
CA LEU A 306 3.43 37.98 9.28
C LEU A 306 2.69 39.03 8.44
N GLU A 307 2.88 39.01 7.12
CA GLU A 307 2.21 39.89 6.15
C GLU A 307 0.93 39.25 5.62
N ALA A 308 0.95 37.94 5.33
CA ALA A 308 -0.20 37.22 4.80
C ALA A 308 -1.35 37.10 5.82
N CYS A 309 -1.03 37.00 7.12
CA CYS A 309 -1.99 36.74 8.19
C CYS A 309 -1.72 37.62 9.45
N PRO A 310 -1.70 38.96 9.35
CA PRO A 310 -1.24 39.85 10.43
C PRO A 310 -2.09 39.79 11.71
N GLU A 311 -3.34 39.35 11.57
CA GLU A 311 -4.33 39.19 12.64
C GLU A 311 -4.23 37.83 13.37
N SER A 312 -3.35 36.92 12.93
CA SER A 312 -3.21 35.62 13.59
C SER A 312 -2.61 35.78 15.00
N PRO A 313 -3.10 35.04 16.01
CA PRO A 313 -2.46 34.98 17.33
C PRO A 313 -0.98 34.59 17.27
N ALA A 314 -0.57 33.79 16.29
CA ALA A 314 0.84 33.46 16.09
C ALA A 314 1.69 34.66 15.65
N CYS A 315 1.13 35.59 14.86
CA CYS A 315 1.82 36.82 14.48
C CYS A 315 2.03 37.74 15.69
N ALA A 316 1.03 37.83 16.58
CA ALA A 316 1.17 38.58 17.83
C ALA A 316 2.29 37.99 18.70
N ALA A 317 2.29 36.67 18.90
CA ALA A 317 3.33 35.99 19.67
C ALA A 317 4.74 36.23 19.09
N ILE A 318 4.92 36.13 17.77
CA ILE A 318 6.23 36.39 17.13
C ILE A 318 6.68 37.86 17.31
N ARG A 319 5.75 38.82 17.21
CA ARG A 319 6.06 40.24 17.45
C ARG A 319 6.51 40.49 18.90
N GLU A 320 5.90 39.81 19.86
CA GLU A 320 6.29 39.88 21.27
C GLU A 320 7.71 39.33 21.49
N VAL A 321 8.02 38.11 21.01
CA VAL A 321 9.38 37.57 21.21
C VAL A 321 10.44 38.39 20.47
N ARG A 322 10.12 38.95 19.29
CA ARG A 322 11.00 39.91 18.60
C ARG A 322 11.26 41.17 19.46
N ALA A 323 10.23 41.73 20.09
CA ALA A 323 10.35 42.91 20.94
C ALA A 323 11.25 42.64 22.16
N ASP A 324 11.05 41.50 22.81
CA ASP A 324 11.85 41.07 23.95
C ASP A 324 13.31 40.86 23.56
N LEU A 325 13.58 40.16 22.46
CA LEU A 325 14.94 39.94 21.96
C LEU A 325 15.63 41.26 21.58
N SER A 326 14.92 42.18 20.94
CA SER A 326 15.44 43.51 20.63
C SER A 326 15.83 44.26 21.91
N GLY A 327 14.98 44.23 22.94
CA GLY A 327 15.25 44.87 24.23
C GLY A 327 16.45 44.26 24.96
N MET A 328 16.57 42.93 24.96
CA MET A 328 17.69 42.21 25.59
C MET A 328 19.03 42.53 24.90
N CYS A 329 19.08 42.50 23.56
CA CYS A 329 20.28 42.83 22.79
C CYS A 329 20.72 44.31 22.96
N VAL A 330 19.77 45.24 23.06
CA VAL A 330 20.05 46.67 23.34
C VAL A 330 20.49 46.92 24.79
N SER A 331 20.08 46.07 25.74
CA SER A 331 20.52 46.17 27.14
C SER A 331 21.94 45.62 27.36
N SER A 332 22.31 44.53 26.67
CA SER A 332 23.65 43.92 26.71
C SER A 332 24.74 44.87 26.20
N SER A 333 24.45 45.65 25.16
CA SER A 333 25.37 46.66 24.59
C SER A 333 25.63 47.86 25.53
N ARG A 334 24.77 48.11 26.53
CA ARG A 334 25.02 49.17 27.55
C ARG A 334 25.83 48.68 28.76
N LEU A 335 25.83 47.38 29.07
CA LEU A 335 26.63 46.83 30.16
C LEU A 335 28.13 46.73 29.80
N GLY A 336 28.50 46.72 28.53
CA GLY A 336 29.90 46.68 28.08
C GLY A 336 30.71 47.97 28.32
N SER A 337 30.12 49.01 28.91
CA SER A 337 30.75 50.34 29.13
C SER A 337 31.01 50.68 30.61
N LEU A 338 30.83 49.73 31.54
CA LEU A 338 31.10 49.98 32.97
C LEU A 338 32.06 48.92 33.52
N ASP A 339 33.31 49.34 33.64
CA ASP A 339 34.37 48.65 34.36
C ASP A 339 34.07 48.58 35.87
N GLY A 340 34.29 47.39 36.45
CA GLY A 340 34.72 47.18 37.84
C GLY A 340 33.78 47.54 39.00
N GLY A 341 33.17 46.53 39.63
CA GLY A 341 32.78 46.64 41.05
C GLY A 341 31.63 45.74 41.52
N ARG A 342 31.90 44.99 42.60
CA ARG A 342 31.05 44.05 43.35
C ARG A 342 29.60 44.50 43.64
N GLY A 343 28.71 43.48 43.73
CA GLY A 343 27.40 43.51 44.41
C GLY A 343 26.25 43.71 43.42
N GLY A 344 25.08 43.09 43.49
CA GLY A 344 24.42 42.24 44.48
C GLY A 344 23.02 41.93 43.94
N VAL A 345 22.36 40.99 44.58
CA VAL A 345 20.99 40.52 44.33
C VAL A 345 19.99 41.68 44.32
N ASP A 346 19.12 41.78 43.29
CA ASP A 346 17.72 42.25 43.36
C ASP A 346 17.18 42.60 41.96
N TYR A 347 16.20 41.82 41.46
CA TYR A 347 15.01 42.33 40.75
C TYR A 347 14.02 41.19 40.49
N VAL A 348 13.35 40.72 41.55
CA VAL A 348 12.10 39.94 41.44
C VAL A 348 11.05 40.69 42.25
N GLN A 349 10.25 41.53 41.58
CA GLN A 349 8.89 41.96 41.95
C GLN A 349 8.51 43.25 41.22
N LYS A 350 7.80 43.13 40.09
CA LYS A 350 6.73 44.03 39.64
C LYS A 350 6.30 43.68 38.22
N ALA A 351 5.24 42.88 38.10
CA ALA A 351 4.23 42.92 37.03
C ALA A 351 3.27 41.72 37.20
N CYS A 352 2.58 41.66 38.33
CA CYS A 352 1.44 40.77 38.56
C CYS A 352 0.47 41.48 39.51
N ALA A 353 -0.15 42.54 39.01
CA ALA A 353 -1.33 43.16 39.59
C ALA A 353 -1.90 44.13 38.55
N GLU A 354 -3.23 44.19 38.43
CA GLU A 354 -4.04 44.94 37.44
C GLU A 354 -4.22 44.13 36.13
N GLN A 355 -5.39 43.60 35.75
CA GLN A 355 -6.76 44.08 35.87
C GLN A 355 -7.76 42.91 35.95
N GLY A 356 -8.87 43.13 36.66
CA GLY A 356 -9.93 42.16 36.95
C GLY A 356 -10.96 41.93 35.83
N PRO A 357 -12.00 41.12 36.09
CA PRO A 357 -12.88 40.55 35.07
C PRO A 357 -14.14 41.39 34.82
N GLY A 358 -14.51 41.57 33.55
CA GLY A 358 -15.89 41.78 33.14
C GLY A 358 -16.13 42.86 32.08
N SER A 359 -16.60 42.45 30.90
CA SER A 359 -17.66 43.16 30.18
C SER A 359 -18.23 42.31 29.04
N LYS A 360 -19.56 42.16 29.07
CA LYS A 360 -20.43 41.62 28.03
C LYS A 360 -20.25 42.38 26.71
N PHE A 361 -20.32 41.68 25.58
CA PHE A 361 -20.66 42.30 24.29
C PHE A 361 -21.93 41.67 23.71
N GLN A 362 -22.79 42.58 23.26
CA GLN A 362 -24.17 42.37 22.84
C GLN A 362 -24.26 41.75 21.45
N ALA A 363 -25.32 40.96 21.26
CA ALA A 363 -25.78 40.49 19.96
C ALA A 363 -26.39 41.63 19.15
N HIS A 364 -26.03 41.71 17.87
CA HIS A 364 -26.79 42.42 16.85
C HIS A 364 -27.33 41.40 15.85
N GLU A 365 -28.66 41.36 15.72
CA GLU A 365 -29.41 40.74 14.62
C GLU A 365 -29.03 41.38 13.28
N PHE A 366 -29.15 40.64 12.17
CA PHE A 366 -29.97 41.02 11.00
C PHE A 366 -30.05 39.86 9.97
N VAL A 367 -31.27 39.29 9.87
CA VAL A 367 -32.09 38.99 8.67
C VAL A 367 -31.61 37.99 7.59
N ALA A 368 -32.45 36.97 7.39
CA ALA A 368 -32.80 36.28 6.13
C ALA A 368 -34.36 36.18 6.07
N PRO A 369 -35.07 35.72 5.00
CA PRO A 369 -34.63 35.24 3.67
C PRO A 369 -35.49 35.73 2.46
N GLY A 370 -35.08 35.43 1.23
CA GLY A 370 -35.92 35.40 0.01
C GLY A 370 -35.19 34.63 -1.11
N SER A 371 -35.65 33.45 -1.54
CA SER A 371 -36.68 33.16 -2.56
C SER A 371 -36.30 33.64 -3.98
N ILE A 372 -36.13 32.68 -4.90
CA ILE A 372 -36.63 32.69 -6.29
C ILE A 372 -36.55 31.26 -6.85
N ALA A 373 -37.67 30.84 -7.45
CA ALA A 373 -37.87 29.57 -8.16
C ALA A 373 -38.01 29.81 -9.68
N ASP A 374 -37.90 28.71 -10.42
CA ASP A 374 -38.42 28.40 -11.75
C ASP A 374 -37.90 29.13 -13.00
N VAL A 375 -37.26 28.37 -13.91
CA VAL A 375 -37.64 28.30 -15.33
C VAL A 375 -37.39 26.88 -15.87
N THR A 376 -38.46 26.16 -16.17
CA THR A 376 -38.51 24.97 -17.03
C THR A 376 -38.87 25.38 -18.47
N HIS A 377 -38.26 24.79 -19.50
CA HIS A 377 -38.94 24.56 -20.78
C HIS A 377 -38.38 23.39 -21.61
N ASN A 378 -39.34 22.63 -22.13
CA ASN A 378 -39.32 21.42 -22.97
C ASN A 378 -38.49 21.48 -24.26
N LEU A 379 -37.91 20.35 -24.69
CA LEU A 379 -37.97 19.84 -26.08
C LEU A 379 -37.91 18.30 -26.13
N ARG A 380 -38.73 17.72 -27.02
CA ARG A 380 -39.07 16.29 -27.21
C ARG A 380 -37.94 15.44 -27.83
N PRO A 381 -37.96 14.09 -27.68
CA PRO A 381 -37.03 13.19 -28.36
C PRO A 381 -37.56 12.80 -29.76
N PRO A 382 -36.67 12.37 -30.67
CA PRO A 382 -37.13 11.60 -31.81
C PRO A 382 -36.38 10.26 -32.00
N PHE A 383 -37.18 9.27 -32.40
CA PHE A 383 -36.87 8.07 -33.20
C PHE A 383 -36.33 6.76 -32.55
N SER A 384 -37.29 5.85 -32.36
CA SER A 384 -37.44 4.51 -32.98
C SER A 384 -36.28 3.51 -32.98
N VAL A 385 -36.51 2.42 -32.23
CA VAL A 385 -35.82 1.13 -32.29
C VAL A 385 -36.43 0.27 -33.40
N PRO A 386 -35.65 -0.32 -34.33
CA PRO A 386 -36.13 -1.41 -35.15
C PRO A 386 -35.96 -2.74 -34.40
N ARG A 387 -37.07 -3.45 -34.20
CA ARG A 387 -37.09 -4.89 -33.93
C ARG A 387 -36.81 -5.63 -35.23
N THR A 388 -35.84 -6.54 -35.23
CA THR A 388 -35.84 -7.69 -36.13
C THR A 388 -35.60 -8.96 -35.31
N SER A 389 -36.67 -9.76 -35.21
CA SER A 389 -36.60 -11.19 -34.98
C SER A 389 -35.85 -11.84 -36.15
N HIS A 390 -35.06 -12.90 -35.93
CA HIS A 390 -34.94 -14.06 -36.82
C HIS A 390 -34.15 -15.20 -36.15
N GLY A 391 -34.84 -16.34 -36.01
CA GLY A 391 -34.40 -17.71 -36.29
C GLY A 391 -33.01 -18.19 -35.87
N ALA A 392 -33.02 -19.19 -34.99
CA ALA A 392 -31.92 -20.12 -34.77
C ALA A 392 -31.39 -20.73 -36.08
N ASN A 393 -30.06 -20.75 -36.22
CA ASN A 393 -29.34 -21.78 -36.98
C ASN A 393 -27.92 -21.90 -36.43
N VAL A 394 -27.57 -23.11 -36.03
CA VAL A 394 -26.22 -23.53 -35.62
C VAL A 394 -25.37 -23.70 -36.89
N PRO A 395 -24.20 -23.05 -37.05
CA PRO A 395 -23.25 -23.45 -38.08
C PRO A 395 -22.25 -24.46 -37.53
N GLN A 396 -22.12 -25.55 -38.25
CA GLN A 396 -21.07 -26.55 -38.12
C GLN A 396 -19.68 -25.95 -38.40
N SER A 397 -18.69 -26.59 -37.78
CA SER A 397 -17.24 -26.40 -37.91
C SER A 397 -16.76 -26.18 -39.35
N GLY A 398 -16.23 -24.98 -39.61
CA GLY A 398 -15.34 -24.67 -40.72
C GLY A 398 -14.20 -23.82 -40.20
N VAL A 399 -12.95 -24.24 -40.47
CA VAL A 399 -11.73 -23.48 -40.14
C VAL A 399 -11.69 -22.27 -41.07
N GLY A 400 -12.26 -21.16 -40.64
CA GLY A 400 -12.11 -19.86 -41.30
C GLY A 400 -10.89 -19.15 -40.71
N GLU A 401 -9.96 -18.70 -41.56
CA GLU A 401 -8.90 -17.79 -41.14
C GLU A 401 -9.53 -16.58 -40.43
N HIS A 402 -9.21 -16.38 -39.15
CA HIS A 402 -9.76 -15.26 -38.38
C HIS A 402 -9.31 -13.93 -39.02
N GLN A 403 -10.27 -13.06 -39.32
CA GLN A 403 -9.97 -11.71 -39.81
C GLN A 403 -9.28 -10.89 -38.71
N GLY A 404 -8.07 -10.40 -38.98
CA GLY A 404 -7.36 -9.46 -38.12
C GLY A 404 -7.10 -8.12 -38.79
N MET A 405 -6.77 -7.11 -37.99
CA MET A 405 -6.35 -5.79 -38.45
C MET A 405 -4.83 -5.63 -38.38
N GLY A 406 -4.29 -4.90 -39.36
CA GLY A 406 -2.85 -4.70 -39.56
C GLY A 406 -2.25 -5.67 -40.58
N ASN A 407 -1.08 -5.32 -41.13
CA ASN A 407 -0.46 -6.07 -42.23
C ASN A 407 0.25 -7.36 -41.76
N GLY A 408 0.34 -7.59 -40.44
CA GLY A 408 1.06 -8.71 -39.83
C GLY A 408 2.51 -8.82 -40.32
N ILE A 409 3.15 -9.95 -40.04
CA ILE A 409 4.45 -10.30 -40.62
C ILE A 409 4.23 -11.34 -41.70
N THR A 410 4.68 -11.05 -42.92
CA THR A 410 4.38 -11.87 -44.12
C THR A 410 5.31 -13.08 -44.30
N ALA A 411 6.43 -13.14 -43.58
CA ALA A 411 7.31 -14.32 -43.58
C ALA A 411 6.80 -15.37 -42.59
N VAL A 412 6.84 -16.66 -42.93
CA VAL A 412 6.59 -17.78 -42.02
C VAL A 412 7.93 -18.41 -41.64
N SER A 413 8.15 -18.68 -40.35
CA SER A 413 9.37 -19.33 -39.85
C SER A 413 9.57 -20.70 -40.51
N SER A 414 10.83 -21.06 -40.79
CA SER A 414 11.21 -22.39 -41.31
C SER A 414 11.47 -23.42 -40.21
N SER A 415 11.23 -23.08 -38.93
CA SER A 415 11.43 -23.96 -37.78
C SER A 415 10.37 -25.08 -37.73
N GLU A 416 10.80 -26.34 -37.64
CA GLU A 416 9.90 -27.50 -37.51
C GLU A 416 9.15 -27.59 -36.16
N GLY A 417 9.54 -26.79 -35.15
CA GLY A 417 8.92 -26.77 -33.83
C GLY A 417 8.43 -25.38 -33.42
N LEU A 418 7.46 -25.34 -32.51
CA LEU A 418 6.84 -24.12 -32.00
C LEU A 418 7.72 -23.49 -30.92
N GLU A 419 8.47 -22.45 -31.28
CA GLU A 419 9.35 -21.73 -30.35
C GLU A 419 8.53 -20.93 -29.34
N THR A 420 8.38 -21.49 -28.13
CA THR A 420 7.48 -20.99 -27.09
C THR A 420 8.25 -20.14 -26.08
N ILE A 421 7.70 -18.95 -25.79
CA ILE A 421 8.22 -17.99 -24.82
C ILE A 421 7.60 -18.21 -23.44
N VAL A 422 6.27 -18.39 -23.38
CA VAL A 422 5.53 -18.64 -22.12
C VAL A 422 4.29 -19.50 -22.38
N GLY A 423 3.82 -20.18 -21.34
CA GLY A 423 2.67 -21.07 -21.38
C GLY A 423 3.05 -22.56 -21.46
N PRO A 424 2.07 -23.47 -21.47
CA PRO A 424 0.63 -23.21 -21.52
C PRO A 424 0.06 -22.61 -20.23
N LEU A 425 -0.86 -21.65 -20.37
CA LEU A 425 -1.61 -21.04 -19.27
C LEU A 425 -3.08 -21.44 -19.39
N LEU A 426 -3.71 -22.00 -18.36
CA LEU A 426 -5.07 -22.56 -18.40
C LEU A 426 -6.08 -21.60 -17.76
N ASN A 427 -7.22 -21.41 -18.41
CA ASN A 427 -8.27 -20.49 -17.96
C ASN A 427 -9.64 -21.17 -18.01
N TYR A 428 -10.46 -20.95 -16.96
CA TYR A 428 -11.84 -21.38 -16.94
C TYR A 428 -12.74 -20.24 -17.38
N ARG A 429 -13.72 -20.50 -18.24
CA ARG A 429 -14.58 -19.44 -18.78
C ARG A 429 -15.98 -19.52 -18.21
N ARG A 430 -16.65 -20.65 -18.43
CA ARG A 430 -18.05 -20.84 -18.03
C ARG A 430 -18.52 -22.28 -18.15
N MET A 431 -19.71 -22.52 -17.60
CA MET A 431 -20.56 -23.64 -17.96
C MET A 431 -21.62 -23.21 -18.98
N SER A 432 -22.14 -24.16 -19.76
CA SER A 432 -23.41 -24.01 -20.48
C SER A 432 -24.24 -25.27 -20.40
N GLY A 433 -25.54 -25.16 -20.67
CA GLY A 433 -26.44 -26.31 -20.59
C GLY A 433 -26.61 -26.80 -19.15
N GLN A 434 -26.50 -25.90 -18.16
CA GLN A 434 -26.58 -26.25 -16.74
C GLN A 434 -27.94 -26.85 -16.35
N LYS A 435 -28.97 -26.61 -17.16
CA LYS A 435 -30.32 -27.19 -17.04
C LYS A 435 -30.51 -28.47 -17.87
N SER A 436 -29.54 -28.84 -18.71
CA SER A 436 -29.58 -30.08 -19.46
C SER A 436 -28.96 -31.21 -18.63
N GLU A 437 -29.20 -32.45 -19.03
CA GLU A 437 -28.55 -33.62 -18.44
C GLU A 437 -27.06 -33.71 -18.80
N GLN A 438 -26.57 -32.85 -19.70
CA GLN A 438 -25.19 -32.84 -20.20
C GLN A 438 -24.64 -31.41 -20.21
N PRO A 439 -24.32 -30.85 -19.03
CA PRO A 439 -23.66 -29.56 -18.97
C PRO A 439 -22.26 -29.65 -19.60
N ILE A 440 -21.84 -28.54 -20.20
CA ILE A 440 -20.57 -28.41 -20.90
C ILE A 440 -19.69 -27.41 -20.15
N TRP A 441 -18.44 -27.82 -19.91
CA TRP A 441 -17.37 -27.00 -19.37
C TRP A 441 -16.64 -26.31 -20.52
N HIS A 442 -16.43 -25.00 -20.42
CA HIS A 442 -15.70 -24.19 -21.41
C HIS A 442 -14.45 -23.59 -20.79
N GLY A 443 -13.33 -23.72 -21.48
CA GLY A 443 -12.06 -23.15 -21.07
C GLY A 443 -11.18 -22.76 -22.24
N SER A 444 -10.01 -22.23 -21.91
CA SER A 444 -8.99 -21.91 -22.91
C SER A 444 -7.58 -22.11 -22.39
N VAL A 445 -6.66 -22.38 -23.32
CA VAL A 445 -5.22 -22.38 -23.05
C VAL A 445 -4.56 -21.27 -23.87
N LEU A 446 -3.64 -20.52 -23.26
CA LEU A 446 -2.81 -19.51 -23.93
C LEU A 446 -1.36 -19.97 -24.01
N ILE A 447 -0.73 -19.70 -25.15
CA ILE A 447 0.73 -19.73 -25.31
C ILE A 447 1.21 -18.46 -25.98
N VAL A 448 2.45 -18.05 -25.68
CA VAL A 448 3.15 -16.99 -26.42
C VAL A 448 4.35 -17.60 -27.11
N THR A 449 4.51 -17.29 -28.39
CA THR A 449 5.57 -17.83 -29.25
C THR A 449 6.37 -16.69 -29.85
N LYS A 450 7.51 -17.01 -30.48
CA LYS A 450 8.08 -16.13 -31.50
C LYS A 450 7.05 -15.86 -32.60
N PRO A 451 7.16 -14.74 -33.34
CA PRO A 451 6.22 -14.44 -34.41
C PRO A 451 6.36 -15.41 -35.58
N SER A 452 5.42 -15.34 -36.53
CA SER A 452 5.52 -16.03 -37.81
C SER A 452 5.54 -17.57 -37.73
N GLN A 453 5.09 -18.14 -36.61
CA GLN A 453 4.99 -19.59 -36.43
C GLN A 453 3.75 -20.15 -37.14
N HIS A 454 3.79 -21.42 -37.50
CA HIS A 454 2.62 -22.14 -38.01
C HIS A 454 1.50 -22.19 -36.96
N THR A 455 0.24 -22.21 -37.42
CA THR A 455 -0.92 -22.34 -36.55
C THR A 455 -0.81 -23.60 -35.68
N PRO A 456 -0.69 -23.45 -34.35
CA PRO A 456 -0.51 -24.59 -33.46
C PRO A 456 -1.84 -25.33 -33.25
N SER A 457 -1.77 -26.54 -32.68
CA SER A 457 -2.95 -27.33 -32.33
C SER A 457 -2.81 -27.95 -30.94
N LEU A 458 -3.92 -27.97 -30.21
CA LEU A 458 -4.05 -28.58 -28.89
C LEU A 458 -4.88 -29.85 -29.02
N THR A 459 -4.38 -30.95 -28.46
CA THR A 459 -5.10 -32.22 -28.34
C THR A 459 -5.59 -32.39 -26.90
N LEU A 460 -6.89 -32.61 -26.71
CA LEU A 460 -7.53 -32.88 -25.42
C LEU A 460 -7.99 -34.34 -25.38
N ALA A 461 -7.74 -35.03 -24.26
CA ALA A 461 -8.14 -36.41 -24.06
C ALA A 461 -8.65 -36.67 -22.63
N PRO A 462 -9.60 -37.60 -22.44
CA PRO A 462 -9.95 -38.14 -21.12
C PRO A 462 -8.74 -38.80 -20.44
N ALA A 463 -8.58 -38.60 -19.12
CA ALA A 463 -7.45 -39.13 -18.35
C ALA A 463 -7.87 -39.93 -17.09
N GLY A 464 -9.12 -40.39 -17.02
CA GLY A 464 -9.62 -41.19 -15.90
C GLY A 464 -10.38 -40.39 -14.83
N ALA A 465 -10.92 -41.08 -13.84
CA ALA A 465 -11.50 -40.46 -12.65
C ALA A 465 -10.41 -39.91 -11.71
N VAL A 466 -10.74 -38.89 -10.92
CA VAL A 466 -9.86 -38.40 -9.85
C VAL A 466 -9.79 -39.40 -8.70
N ASP A 467 -10.94 -39.97 -8.31
CA ASP A 467 -11.02 -41.04 -7.31
C ASP A 467 -10.61 -42.38 -7.93
N ALA A 468 -9.63 -43.05 -7.32
CA ALA A 468 -9.17 -44.37 -7.75
C ALA A 468 -10.26 -45.45 -7.61
N ASN A 469 -11.22 -45.28 -6.71
CA ASN A 469 -12.37 -46.20 -6.57
C ASN A 469 -13.33 -46.12 -7.77
N GLU A 470 -13.29 -45.01 -8.50
CA GLU A 470 -14.07 -44.78 -9.73
C GLU A 470 -13.22 -45.03 -10.99
N ALA A 471 -12.09 -45.73 -10.90
CA ALA A 471 -11.20 -45.96 -12.05
C ALA A 471 -11.86 -46.69 -13.23
N ASN A 472 -12.93 -47.45 -12.98
CA ASN A 472 -13.73 -48.13 -14.01
C ASN A 472 -14.87 -47.28 -14.58
N ALA A 473 -15.04 -46.03 -14.12
CA ALA A 473 -16.08 -45.14 -14.61
C ALA A 473 -15.84 -44.79 -16.08
N GLN A 474 -16.89 -44.91 -16.89
CA GLN A 474 -16.81 -44.67 -18.32
C GLN A 474 -17.12 -43.21 -18.62
N PHE A 475 -16.22 -42.55 -19.35
CA PHE A 475 -16.49 -41.20 -19.86
C PHE A 475 -17.65 -41.24 -20.85
N SER A 476 -18.52 -40.21 -20.79
CA SER A 476 -19.56 -39.99 -21.79
C SER A 476 -19.00 -39.81 -23.20
N ARG A 477 -17.72 -39.41 -23.31
CA ARG A 477 -16.95 -39.35 -24.56
C ARG A 477 -15.53 -39.82 -24.33
N SER A 478 -15.11 -40.89 -25.02
CA SER A 478 -13.79 -41.50 -24.87
C SER A 478 -12.76 -41.03 -25.91
N GLU A 479 -13.17 -40.29 -26.93
CA GLU A 479 -12.30 -39.88 -28.04
C GLU A 479 -11.51 -38.61 -27.73
N SER A 480 -10.24 -38.60 -28.15
CA SER A 480 -9.42 -37.39 -28.17
C SER A 480 -9.92 -36.38 -29.20
N ARG A 481 -9.93 -35.09 -28.86
CA ARG A 481 -10.31 -33.98 -29.76
C ARG A 481 -9.11 -33.08 -30.03
N THR A 482 -9.02 -32.52 -31.23
CA THR A 482 -8.02 -31.53 -31.60
C THR A 482 -8.68 -30.18 -31.82
N PHE A 483 -8.06 -29.12 -31.29
CA PHE A 483 -8.50 -27.73 -31.38
C PHE A 483 -7.38 -26.90 -32.01
N GLY A 484 -7.73 -26.08 -33.00
CA GLY A 484 -6.77 -25.15 -33.63
C GLY A 484 -6.48 -23.94 -32.74
N GLY A 485 -5.28 -23.39 -32.85
CA GLY A 485 -4.92 -22.14 -32.20
C GLY A 485 -5.48 -20.93 -32.93
N GLU A 486 -6.08 -20.01 -32.19
CA GLU A 486 -6.55 -18.70 -32.64
C GLU A 486 -5.48 -17.66 -32.30
N LYS A 487 -4.97 -16.94 -33.30
CA LYS A 487 -4.01 -15.85 -33.07
C LYS A 487 -4.78 -14.64 -32.51
N LEU A 488 -4.46 -14.22 -31.29
CA LEU A 488 -5.08 -13.04 -30.67
C LEU A 488 -4.35 -11.74 -31.05
N TYR A 489 -3.02 -11.82 -31.05
CA TYR A 489 -2.12 -10.69 -31.26
C TYR A 489 -0.77 -11.18 -31.80
N GLU A 490 -0.16 -10.43 -32.71
CA GLU A 490 1.24 -10.65 -33.14
C GLU A 490 1.90 -9.32 -33.49
N ASP A 491 3.18 -9.19 -33.17
CA ASP A 491 4.06 -8.10 -33.60
C ASP A 491 5.45 -8.65 -33.99
N ALA A 492 6.44 -7.76 -34.14
CA ALA A 492 7.82 -8.10 -34.52
C ALA A 492 8.53 -9.10 -33.58
N ASP A 493 8.08 -9.24 -32.34
CA ASP A 493 8.79 -9.95 -31.28
C ASP A 493 8.02 -11.16 -30.75
N LYS A 494 6.69 -11.16 -30.87
CA LYS A 494 5.82 -12.14 -30.20
C LYS A 494 4.51 -12.41 -30.92
N ALA A 495 3.97 -13.61 -30.74
CA ALA A 495 2.62 -13.99 -31.13
C ALA A 495 1.87 -14.69 -29.98
N PHE A 496 0.63 -14.30 -29.74
CA PHE A 496 -0.27 -14.86 -28.73
C PHE A 496 -1.28 -15.78 -29.40
N TRP A 497 -1.32 -17.03 -28.94
CA TRP A 497 -2.25 -18.04 -29.44
C TRP A 497 -3.14 -18.55 -28.32
N ARG A 498 -4.45 -18.59 -28.59
CA ARG A 498 -5.46 -19.15 -27.71
C ARG A 498 -6.04 -20.43 -28.31
N PHE A 499 -6.23 -21.44 -27.48
CA PHE A 499 -6.99 -22.64 -27.84
C PHE A 499 -8.29 -22.62 -27.05
N MET A 500 -9.42 -22.45 -27.74
CA MET A 500 -10.75 -22.57 -27.14
C MET A 500 -11.19 -24.02 -27.19
N PHE A 501 -11.63 -24.57 -26.06
CA PHE A 501 -12.11 -25.95 -26.01
C PHE A 501 -13.24 -26.14 -25.03
N ASP A 502 -13.97 -27.22 -25.24
CA ASP A 502 -15.14 -27.62 -24.45
C ASP A 502 -15.09 -29.12 -24.15
N LEU A 503 -15.68 -29.49 -23.01
CA LEU A 503 -15.83 -30.89 -22.61
C LEU A 503 -17.13 -31.11 -21.82
N PRO A 504 -17.75 -32.29 -21.91
CA PRO A 504 -18.91 -32.62 -21.10
C PRO A 504 -18.51 -32.91 -19.65
N PHE A 505 -19.31 -32.45 -18.70
CA PHE A 505 -19.22 -32.91 -17.32
C PHE A 505 -19.48 -34.42 -17.24
N GLN A 506 -18.85 -35.08 -16.27
CA GLN A 506 -19.02 -36.50 -16.01
C GLN A 506 -19.87 -36.73 -14.76
N SER A 507 -20.39 -37.95 -14.57
CA SER A 507 -21.08 -38.33 -13.33
C SER A 507 -20.13 -38.48 -12.13
N PHE A 508 -18.83 -38.55 -12.40
CA PHE A 508 -17.73 -38.64 -11.45
C PHE A 508 -16.80 -37.43 -11.61
N GLU A 509 -15.93 -37.20 -10.64
CA GLU A 509 -14.90 -36.16 -10.75
C GLU A 509 -13.82 -36.63 -11.75
N SER A 510 -13.59 -35.86 -12.82
CA SER A 510 -12.83 -36.34 -13.98
C SER A 510 -11.50 -35.61 -14.17
N ARG A 511 -10.46 -36.35 -14.56
CA ARG A 511 -9.18 -35.81 -15.04
C ARG A 511 -9.20 -35.72 -16.56
N TRP A 512 -8.71 -34.60 -17.07
CA TRP A 512 -8.51 -34.35 -18.49
C TRP A 512 -7.05 -34.01 -18.75
N GLN A 513 -6.55 -34.43 -19.91
CA GLN A 513 -5.18 -34.21 -20.34
C GLN A 513 -5.18 -33.36 -21.61
N TYR A 514 -4.29 -32.37 -21.69
CA TYR A 514 -4.03 -31.65 -22.93
C TYR A 514 -2.55 -31.65 -23.32
N ASP A 515 -2.30 -31.64 -24.63
CA ASP A 515 -0.98 -31.60 -25.25
C ASP A 515 -0.97 -30.62 -26.43
N ILE A 516 0.09 -29.81 -26.56
CA ILE A 516 0.27 -28.90 -27.70
C ILE A 516 1.46 -29.40 -28.51
N ARG A 517 1.19 -29.76 -29.77
CA ARG A 517 2.18 -30.43 -30.62
C ARG A 517 3.37 -29.51 -30.91
N GLY A 518 4.57 -30.04 -30.71
CA GLY A 518 5.81 -29.40 -31.15
C GLY A 518 6.30 -28.25 -30.28
N LEU A 519 5.79 -28.07 -29.05
CA LEU A 519 6.31 -27.08 -28.11
C LEU A 519 7.81 -27.26 -27.87
N ARG A 520 8.60 -26.21 -28.12
CA ARG A 520 10.01 -26.13 -27.77
C ARG A 520 10.23 -24.88 -26.92
N ASP A 521 10.57 -25.07 -25.66
CA ASP A 521 10.93 -23.97 -24.76
C ASP A 521 12.30 -23.41 -25.16
N ILE A 522 12.35 -22.10 -25.35
CA ILE A 522 13.57 -21.35 -25.72
C ILE A 522 14.55 -21.30 -24.52
N ASN A 523 14.05 -21.46 -23.28
CA ASN A 523 14.80 -21.31 -22.03
C ASN A 523 15.25 -22.63 -21.37
N LYS A 524 15.21 -23.76 -22.11
CA LYS A 524 15.84 -25.07 -21.83
C LYS A 524 15.19 -26.03 -20.82
N ASP A 525 14.02 -25.74 -20.24
CA ASP A 525 13.27 -26.75 -19.49
C ASP A 525 12.06 -27.20 -20.30
N MET A 526 12.19 -28.30 -21.06
CA MET A 526 11.01 -28.86 -21.73
C MET A 526 9.90 -29.13 -20.70
N VAL A 527 8.70 -28.61 -20.96
CA VAL A 527 7.46 -29.21 -20.46
C VAL A 527 7.31 -30.54 -21.22
N ALA A 528 8.07 -31.56 -20.78
CA ALA A 528 8.08 -32.89 -21.39
C ALA A 528 6.92 -33.77 -20.90
N LYS A 529 5.87 -33.18 -20.34
CA LYS A 529 4.71 -33.93 -19.84
C LYS A 529 3.42 -33.24 -20.28
N PRO A 530 2.44 -34.02 -20.76
CA PRO A 530 1.13 -33.48 -21.01
C PRO A 530 0.54 -32.94 -19.69
N GLN A 531 -0.19 -31.84 -19.80
CA GLN A 531 -0.76 -31.16 -18.65
C GLN A 531 -2.10 -31.79 -18.30
N HIS A 532 -2.35 -31.98 -17.01
CA HIS A 532 -3.61 -32.52 -16.51
C HIS A 532 -4.36 -31.45 -15.70
N PHE A 533 -5.69 -31.47 -15.78
CA PHE A 533 -6.57 -30.66 -14.94
C PHE A 533 -7.79 -31.47 -14.53
N ALA A 534 -8.46 -31.05 -13.45
CA ALA A 534 -9.64 -31.72 -12.91
C ALA A 534 -10.92 -30.92 -13.18
N VAL A 535 -12.01 -31.63 -13.44
CA VAL A 535 -13.35 -31.07 -13.63
C VAL A 535 -14.30 -31.78 -12.66
N PRO A 536 -15.11 -31.04 -11.88
CA PRO A 536 -15.99 -31.66 -10.90
C PRO A 536 -17.06 -32.51 -11.59
N SER A 537 -17.67 -33.43 -10.85
CA SER A 537 -18.82 -34.14 -11.38
C SER A 537 -20.02 -33.21 -11.58
N ILE A 538 -21.01 -33.67 -12.34
CA ILE A 538 -22.28 -32.95 -12.52
C ILE A 538 -23.01 -32.63 -11.21
N ALA A 539 -22.76 -33.39 -10.15
CA ALA A 539 -23.39 -33.22 -8.84
C ALA A 539 -22.58 -32.35 -7.87
N GLN A 540 -21.34 -32.01 -8.22
CA GLN A 540 -20.40 -31.33 -7.33
C GLN A 540 -20.23 -29.85 -7.70
N SER A 541 -19.98 -29.02 -6.69
CA SER A 541 -19.42 -27.69 -6.91
C SER A 541 -17.90 -27.73 -7.04
N MET A 542 -17.32 -26.71 -7.67
CA MET A 542 -15.87 -26.61 -7.79
C MET A 542 -15.22 -26.37 -6.42
N ARG A 543 -14.15 -27.11 -6.16
CA ARG A 543 -13.13 -26.77 -5.15
C ARG A 543 -12.26 -25.62 -5.66
N ILE A 544 -12.27 -24.53 -4.90
CA ILE A 544 -11.65 -23.25 -5.23
C ILE A 544 -10.37 -23.07 -4.42
N MET A 545 -9.30 -22.69 -5.10
CA MET A 545 -8.13 -22.08 -4.48
C MET A 545 -8.23 -20.56 -4.67
N PHE A 546 -8.11 -19.76 -3.62
CA PHE A 546 -8.15 -18.30 -3.69
C PHE A 546 -6.84 -17.71 -3.19
N HIS A 547 -6.27 -16.76 -3.94
CA HIS A 547 -5.01 -16.10 -3.58
C HIS A 547 -5.03 -14.61 -3.98
N SER A 548 -4.07 -13.83 -3.48
CA SER A 548 -3.86 -12.44 -3.90
C SER A 548 -2.38 -12.06 -3.82
N CYS A 549 -2.00 -10.92 -4.43
CA CYS A 549 -0.64 -10.37 -4.46
C CYS A 549 0.41 -11.41 -4.87
N ASN A 550 0.21 -11.94 -6.08
CA ASN A 550 1.13 -12.88 -6.70
C ASN A 550 2.26 -12.08 -7.36
N GLY A 551 3.19 -11.56 -6.57
CA GLY A 551 4.36 -10.83 -7.04
C GLY A 551 5.11 -10.18 -5.90
N PHE A 552 6.23 -9.53 -6.22
CA PHE A 552 7.02 -8.79 -5.23
C PHE A 552 6.98 -7.30 -5.53
N SER A 553 6.71 -6.49 -4.51
CA SER A 553 6.82 -5.03 -4.63
C SER A 553 8.27 -4.61 -4.89
N VAL A 554 8.42 -3.45 -5.53
CA VAL A 554 9.72 -2.83 -5.83
C VAL A 554 10.61 -2.76 -4.59
N GLY A 555 11.87 -3.15 -4.75
CA GLY A 555 12.88 -3.13 -3.68
C GLY A 555 12.81 -4.29 -2.69
N THR A 556 11.97 -5.31 -2.93
CA THR A 556 11.93 -6.51 -2.10
C THR A 556 13.09 -7.46 -2.45
N ASP A 557 13.82 -7.91 -1.44
CA ASP A 557 14.84 -8.95 -1.57
C ASP A 557 14.15 -10.31 -1.77
N VAL A 558 14.01 -10.73 -3.03
CA VAL A 558 13.32 -11.96 -3.43
C VAL A 558 13.95 -13.21 -2.80
N ASP A 559 15.28 -13.21 -2.62
CA ASP A 559 16.01 -14.35 -2.07
C ASP A 559 15.73 -14.52 -0.58
N ALA A 560 15.56 -13.41 0.16
CA ALA A 560 15.16 -13.42 1.57
C ALA A 560 13.77 -14.03 1.80
N TRP A 561 12.92 -14.10 0.77
CA TRP A 561 11.56 -14.65 0.83
C TRP A 561 11.43 -16.00 0.12
N SER A 562 12.53 -16.64 -0.27
CA SER A 562 12.51 -17.94 -0.95
C SER A 562 11.71 -17.93 -2.27
N GLY A 563 11.58 -16.77 -2.92
CA GLY A 563 10.75 -16.61 -4.12
C GLY A 563 9.25 -16.94 -3.87
N PRO A 564 8.51 -17.39 -4.90
CA PRO A 564 7.08 -17.72 -4.82
C PRO A 564 6.84 -19.12 -4.22
N ALA A 565 7.43 -19.40 -3.05
CA ALA A 565 7.52 -20.74 -2.46
C ALA A 565 6.16 -21.40 -2.14
N LEU A 566 5.13 -20.63 -1.74
CA LEU A 566 3.81 -21.17 -1.38
C LEU A 566 3.11 -21.89 -2.54
N TRP A 567 3.46 -21.59 -3.79
CA TRP A 567 2.93 -22.33 -4.94
C TRP A 567 3.35 -23.80 -4.93
N ASN A 568 4.44 -24.17 -4.24
CA ASN A 568 4.78 -25.57 -4.01
C ASN A 568 3.76 -26.26 -3.10
N ASP A 569 3.23 -25.56 -2.08
CA ASP A 569 2.16 -26.08 -1.22
C ASP A 569 0.85 -26.21 -1.97
N VAL A 570 0.50 -25.22 -2.80
CA VAL A 570 -0.66 -25.29 -3.70
C VAL A 570 -0.59 -26.54 -4.57
N LEU A 571 0.58 -26.82 -5.18
CA LEU A 571 0.79 -28.02 -5.99
C LEU A 571 0.71 -29.31 -5.18
N ARG A 572 1.23 -29.34 -3.94
CA ARG A 572 1.08 -30.51 -3.04
C ARG A 572 -0.40 -30.81 -2.75
N TYR A 573 -1.16 -29.79 -2.35
CA TYR A 573 -2.60 -29.92 -2.10
C TYR A 573 -3.36 -30.31 -3.37
N HIS A 574 -3.03 -29.70 -4.52
CA HIS A 574 -3.64 -30.05 -5.80
C HIS A 574 -3.38 -31.52 -6.19
N ASN A 575 -2.18 -32.04 -5.91
CA ASN A 575 -1.84 -33.43 -6.19
C ASN A 575 -2.61 -34.42 -5.30
N GLU A 576 -2.85 -34.07 -4.03
CA GLU A 576 -3.61 -34.90 -3.10
C GLU A 576 -5.12 -34.82 -3.38
N LYS A 577 -5.65 -33.60 -3.53
CA LYS A 577 -7.05 -33.33 -3.85
C LYS A 577 -7.14 -32.14 -4.82
N PRO A 578 -7.40 -32.39 -6.12
CA PRO A 578 -7.31 -31.36 -7.14
C PRO A 578 -8.19 -30.13 -6.87
N PHE A 579 -7.63 -28.95 -7.04
CA PHE A 579 -8.43 -27.74 -7.26
C PHE A 579 -9.01 -27.76 -8.67
N HIS A 580 -10.23 -27.27 -8.82
CA HIS A 580 -10.89 -27.16 -10.14
C HIS A 580 -10.75 -25.77 -10.75
N VAL A 581 -10.51 -24.76 -9.90
CA VAL A 581 -10.31 -23.38 -10.30
C VAL A 581 -9.44 -22.67 -9.26
N MET A 582 -8.59 -21.76 -9.71
CA MET A 582 -7.93 -20.78 -8.86
C MET A 582 -8.46 -19.38 -9.17
N ILE A 583 -8.71 -18.60 -8.12
CA ILE A 583 -9.27 -17.26 -8.22
C ILE A 583 -8.23 -16.26 -7.71
N GLY A 584 -7.82 -15.33 -8.57
CA GLY A 584 -6.89 -14.25 -8.26
C GLY A 584 -7.62 -13.02 -7.73
N GLY A 585 -7.35 -12.65 -6.48
CA GLY A 585 -8.04 -11.61 -5.71
C GLY A 585 -7.64 -10.16 -5.96
N GLY A 586 -6.84 -9.90 -7.00
CA GLY A 586 -6.13 -8.62 -7.16
C GLY A 586 -4.61 -8.83 -7.05
N ASP A 587 -3.86 -7.94 -7.69
CA ASP A 587 -2.39 -7.98 -7.82
C ASP A 587 -1.86 -9.30 -8.38
N GLN A 588 -2.25 -9.66 -9.61
CA GLN A 588 -1.71 -10.87 -10.24
C GLN A 588 -0.26 -10.69 -10.67
N ILE A 589 0.14 -9.44 -10.89
CA ILE A 589 1.50 -9.00 -11.16
C ILE A 589 1.72 -7.58 -10.60
N TYR A 590 2.95 -7.28 -10.19
CA TYR A 590 3.36 -5.94 -9.75
C TYR A 590 4.09 -5.21 -10.88
N ASN A 591 3.46 -4.22 -11.49
CA ASN A 591 4.02 -3.41 -12.58
C ASN A 591 4.57 -2.04 -12.12
N ASP A 592 4.60 -1.77 -10.81
CA ASP A 592 4.95 -0.45 -10.26
C ASP A 592 6.38 0.00 -10.60
N GLY A 593 7.28 -0.95 -10.87
CA GLY A 593 8.64 -0.65 -11.31
C GLY A 593 8.68 0.22 -12.57
N VAL A 594 7.61 0.24 -13.38
CA VAL A 594 7.47 1.07 -14.58
C VAL A 594 7.82 2.55 -14.30
N ARG A 595 7.53 3.03 -13.09
CA ARG A 595 7.78 4.41 -12.64
C ARG A 595 9.11 4.62 -11.92
N VAL A 596 9.77 3.55 -11.46
CA VAL A 596 10.98 3.60 -10.59
C VAL A 596 12.24 3.31 -11.39
N ASP A 597 12.29 2.13 -12.00
CA ASP A 597 13.41 1.64 -12.81
C ASP A 597 13.01 1.38 -14.27
N GLY A 598 11.73 1.56 -14.59
CA GLY A 598 11.19 1.44 -15.94
C GLY A 598 11.13 2.75 -16.73
N PRO A 599 10.42 2.73 -17.88
CA PRO A 599 10.43 3.80 -18.88
C PRO A 599 9.81 5.11 -18.40
N LEU A 600 8.97 5.09 -17.35
CA LEU A 600 8.37 6.31 -16.81
C LEU A 600 9.25 7.01 -15.77
N LYS A 601 10.43 6.47 -15.42
CA LYS A 601 11.34 7.08 -14.44
C LYS A 601 11.62 8.56 -14.70
N ALA A 602 11.90 8.93 -15.96
CA ALA A 602 12.18 10.32 -16.33
C ALA A 602 10.97 11.23 -16.11
N TRP A 603 9.76 10.75 -16.42
CA TRP A 603 8.51 11.46 -16.16
C TRP A 603 8.23 11.59 -14.65
N THR A 604 8.44 10.52 -13.88
CA THR A 604 8.29 10.51 -12.42
C THR A 604 9.25 11.50 -11.75
N ALA A 605 10.45 11.67 -12.31
CA ALA A 605 11.47 12.59 -11.81
C ALA A 605 11.14 14.08 -12.05
N ILE A 606 10.08 14.41 -12.80
CA ILE A 606 9.68 15.81 -13.04
C ILE A 606 9.09 16.38 -11.74
N GLY A 607 9.88 17.22 -11.06
CA GLY A 607 9.46 17.85 -9.79
C GLY A 607 8.34 18.88 -9.95
N ASN A 608 8.19 19.51 -11.12
CA ASN A 608 7.12 20.49 -11.35
C ASN A 608 5.79 19.78 -11.68
N PRO A 609 4.74 19.89 -10.85
CA PRO A 609 3.48 19.15 -11.06
C PRO A 609 2.73 19.53 -12.34
N HIS A 610 2.87 20.78 -12.80
CA HIS A 610 2.25 21.24 -14.03
C HIS A 610 2.93 20.62 -15.25
N LYS A 611 4.26 20.70 -15.31
CA LYS A 611 5.07 20.09 -16.39
C LYS A 611 4.88 18.58 -16.43
N ARG A 612 4.86 17.92 -15.27
CA ARG A 612 4.61 16.47 -15.17
C ARG A 612 3.23 16.10 -15.70
N ARG A 613 2.20 16.88 -15.37
CA ARG A 613 0.83 16.65 -15.84
C ARG A 613 0.65 16.90 -17.34
N GLU A 614 1.35 17.87 -17.90
CA GLU A 614 1.27 18.20 -19.33
C GLU A 614 2.23 17.38 -20.20
N TYR A 615 3.03 16.52 -19.59
CA TYR A 615 4.00 15.70 -20.29
C TYR A 615 3.31 14.81 -21.33
N PRO A 616 3.76 14.82 -22.59
CA PRO A 616 3.14 14.04 -23.65
C PRO A 616 3.42 12.55 -23.47
N PHE A 617 2.52 11.71 -23.96
CA PHE A 617 2.69 10.27 -24.03
C PHE A 617 2.70 9.86 -25.51
N GLY A 618 3.86 10.06 -26.16
CA GLY A 618 4.04 9.74 -27.58
C GLY A 618 4.29 8.25 -27.83
N GLU A 619 4.31 7.85 -29.11
CA GLU A 619 4.46 6.44 -29.51
C GLU A 619 5.73 5.78 -28.97
N GLN A 620 6.86 6.50 -28.86
CA GLN A 620 8.09 5.94 -28.28
C GLN A 620 7.89 5.53 -26.82
N MET A 621 7.35 6.43 -25.98
CA MET A 621 7.11 6.14 -24.57
C MET A 621 6.06 5.02 -24.40
N ARG A 622 5.05 4.99 -25.28
CA ARG A 622 4.07 3.89 -25.35
C ARG A 622 4.76 2.56 -25.65
N ALA A 623 5.64 2.51 -26.65
CA ALA A 623 6.40 1.31 -27.03
C ALA A 623 7.34 0.83 -25.91
N ASP A 624 8.05 1.75 -25.25
CA ASP A 624 8.91 1.40 -24.12
C ASP A 624 8.10 0.83 -22.94
N CYS A 625 6.92 1.39 -22.67
CA CYS A 625 5.98 0.81 -21.69
C CYS A 625 5.49 -0.56 -22.16
N ASP A 626 5.09 -0.70 -23.43
CA ASP A 626 4.61 -1.96 -24.01
C ASP A 626 5.61 -3.11 -23.81
N GLU A 627 6.89 -2.85 -24.09
CA GLU A 627 7.98 -3.78 -23.85
C GLU A 627 8.15 -4.10 -22.35
N TYR A 628 8.10 -3.10 -21.48
CA TYR A 628 8.19 -3.28 -20.03
C TYR A 628 7.10 -4.23 -19.50
N TYR A 629 5.83 -3.94 -19.80
CA TYR A 629 4.71 -4.78 -19.33
C TYR A 629 4.82 -6.20 -19.89
N TYR A 630 5.12 -6.34 -21.20
CA TYR A 630 5.33 -7.64 -21.80
C TYR A 630 6.38 -8.47 -21.06
N ASN A 631 7.56 -7.89 -20.86
CA ASN A 631 8.68 -8.57 -20.22
C ASN A 631 8.35 -8.97 -18.78
N ASN A 632 7.63 -8.12 -18.04
CA ASN A 632 7.22 -8.44 -16.69
C ASN A 632 6.19 -9.59 -16.66
N TYR A 633 5.17 -9.55 -17.54
CA TYR A 633 4.19 -10.62 -17.68
C TYR A 633 4.85 -11.95 -18.07
N VAL A 634 5.75 -11.96 -19.06
CA VAL A 634 6.50 -13.18 -19.46
C VAL A 634 7.33 -13.72 -18.31
N LYS A 635 8.09 -12.85 -17.63
CA LYS A 635 8.89 -13.24 -16.48
C LYS A 635 8.03 -13.92 -15.42
N TRP A 636 6.91 -13.31 -15.07
CA TRP A 636 6.10 -13.77 -13.95
C TRP A 636 5.23 -14.99 -14.28
N TYR A 637 4.48 -14.97 -15.38
CA TYR A 637 3.69 -16.13 -15.83
C TYR A 637 4.56 -17.30 -16.31
N GLY A 638 5.84 -17.07 -16.62
CA GLY A 638 6.82 -18.11 -16.88
C GLY A 638 7.46 -18.70 -15.62
N GLN A 639 7.33 -18.03 -14.47
CA GLN A 639 8.07 -18.40 -13.26
C GLN A 639 7.49 -19.64 -12.57
N LYS A 640 8.34 -20.66 -12.35
CA LYS A 640 8.01 -21.80 -11.50
C LYS A 640 8.05 -21.40 -10.01
N PRO A 641 7.16 -21.93 -9.15
CA PRO A 641 6.19 -23.01 -9.42
C PRO A 641 4.86 -22.51 -10.02
N PHE A 642 4.61 -21.19 -10.04
CA PHE A 642 3.34 -20.62 -10.48
C PHE A 642 2.94 -21.04 -11.90
N SER A 643 3.87 -21.01 -12.86
CA SER A 643 3.62 -21.45 -14.24
C SER A 643 3.18 -22.92 -14.33
N THR A 644 3.67 -23.77 -13.43
CA THR A 644 3.25 -25.18 -13.33
C THR A 644 1.83 -25.30 -12.77
N ALA A 645 1.51 -24.52 -11.74
CA ALA A 645 0.15 -24.48 -11.19
C ALA A 645 -0.86 -23.94 -12.23
N ASN A 646 -0.53 -22.86 -12.94
CA ASN A 646 -1.40 -22.26 -13.97
C ASN A 646 -1.63 -23.20 -15.17
N GLY A 647 -0.67 -24.07 -15.49
CA GLY A 647 -0.87 -25.11 -16.50
C GLY A 647 -1.85 -26.21 -16.11
N GLN A 648 -2.17 -26.38 -14.81
CA GLN A 648 -2.97 -27.49 -14.27
C GLN A 648 -4.26 -27.05 -13.58
N ILE A 649 -4.30 -25.80 -13.09
CA ILE A 649 -5.42 -25.22 -12.37
C ILE A 649 -5.94 -24.03 -13.19
N PRO A 650 -7.16 -24.11 -13.74
CA PRO A 650 -7.75 -23.01 -14.49
C PRO A 650 -7.86 -21.74 -13.63
N GLN A 651 -7.41 -20.59 -14.15
CA GLN A 651 -7.51 -19.31 -13.46
C GLN A 651 -8.83 -18.57 -13.73
N LEU A 652 -9.21 -17.68 -12.81
CA LEU A 652 -10.21 -16.61 -12.95
C LEU A 652 -9.69 -15.38 -12.23
N ASN A 653 -9.52 -14.26 -12.95
CA ASN A 653 -8.94 -13.04 -12.39
C ASN A 653 -9.79 -11.80 -12.70
N ILE A 654 -9.61 -10.76 -11.90
CA ILE A 654 -10.08 -9.39 -12.14
C ILE A 654 -8.88 -8.45 -12.22
N TRP A 655 -9.09 -7.24 -12.74
CA TRP A 655 -8.02 -6.25 -12.88
C TRP A 655 -7.80 -5.52 -11.57
N ASP A 656 -6.54 -5.34 -11.19
CA ASP A 656 -6.15 -4.53 -10.06
C ASP A 656 -5.22 -3.36 -10.45
N ASP A 657 -4.94 -2.44 -9.51
CA ASP A 657 -4.14 -1.26 -9.79
C ASP A 657 -2.65 -1.60 -9.92
N HIS A 658 -2.08 -2.50 -9.11
CA HIS A 658 -0.69 -2.95 -9.30
C HIS A 658 -0.47 -3.70 -10.63
N ASP A 659 -1.52 -4.23 -11.26
CA ASP A 659 -1.45 -4.74 -12.63
C ASP A 659 -1.23 -3.60 -13.65
N ILE A 660 -1.51 -2.35 -13.26
CA ILE A 660 -1.30 -1.09 -13.99
C ILE A 660 -0.11 -0.36 -13.35
N ILE A 661 -0.39 0.41 -12.31
CA ILE A 661 0.50 1.17 -11.46
C ILE A 661 -0.27 1.41 -10.15
N ASP A 662 0.37 1.14 -9.03
CA ASP A 662 -0.10 1.42 -7.67
C ASP A 662 -0.95 2.71 -7.58
N GLY A 663 -2.16 2.59 -7.01
CA GLY A 663 -3.12 3.68 -6.79
C GLY A 663 -3.91 4.13 -8.03
N PHE A 664 -3.85 3.40 -9.15
CA PHE A 664 -4.58 3.75 -10.36
C PHE A 664 -6.10 3.87 -10.11
N GLY A 665 -6.64 5.07 -10.33
CA GLY A 665 -8.03 5.42 -10.05
C GLY A 665 -8.24 6.18 -8.74
N SER A 666 -7.28 6.14 -7.82
CA SER A 666 -7.35 6.79 -6.50
C SER A 666 -6.67 8.17 -6.45
N TYR A 667 -5.86 8.50 -7.46
CA TYR A 667 -5.30 9.85 -7.63
C TYR A 667 -6.37 10.90 -7.99
N THR A 668 -6.01 12.18 -7.88
CA THR A 668 -6.91 13.27 -8.27
C THR A 668 -7.32 13.18 -9.74
N ASP A 669 -8.59 13.46 -10.04
CA ASP A 669 -9.13 13.38 -11.42
C ASP A 669 -8.28 14.20 -12.41
N ARG A 670 -7.85 15.39 -12.02
CA ARG A 670 -6.99 16.26 -12.84
C ARG A 670 -5.66 15.60 -13.20
N PHE A 671 -5.10 14.77 -12.31
CA PHE A 671 -3.85 14.08 -12.55
C PHE A 671 -4.05 12.79 -13.35
N MET A 672 -5.10 12.01 -13.03
CA MET A 672 -5.49 10.80 -13.78
C MET A 672 -5.80 11.08 -15.25
N ARG A 673 -6.26 12.30 -15.60
CA ARG A 673 -6.53 12.71 -16.98
C ARG A 673 -5.28 13.05 -17.81
N CYS A 674 -4.08 13.07 -17.22
CA CYS A 674 -2.88 13.37 -17.98
C CYS A 674 -2.63 12.32 -19.07
N ALA A 675 -1.85 12.69 -20.09
CA ALA A 675 -1.55 11.80 -21.21
C ALA A 675 -0.87 10.50 -20.76
N VAL A 676 0.03 10.58 -19.77
CA VAL A 676 0.78 9.42 -19.26
C VAL A 676 -0.12 8.40 -18.59
N PHE A 677 -1.04 8.82 -17.70
CA PHE A 677 -1.99 7.89 -17.04
C PHE A 677 -2.95 7.22 -18.01
N ARG A 678 -3.44 7.97 -19.02
CA ARG A 678 -4.31 7.40 -20.07
C ARG A 678 -3.55 6.42 -20.95
N GLY A 679 -2.32 6.76 -21.30
CA GLY A 679 -1.42 5.93 -22.09
C GLY A 679 -1.08 4.61 -21.40
N ILE A 680 -0.58 4.68 -20.15
CA ILE A 680 -0.20 3.49 -19.38
C ILE A 680 -1.42 2.60 -19.07
N GLY A 681 -2.59 3.19 -18.79
CA GLY A 681 -3.83 2.43 -18.59
C GLY A 681 -4.19 1.58 -19.81
N GLY A 682 -4.03 2.12 -21.02
CA GLY A 682 -4.24 1.37 -22.27
C GLY A 682 -3.22 0.25 -22.49
N VAL A 683 -1.93 0.51 -22.23
CA VAL A 683 -0.86 -0.49 -22.35
C VAL A 683 -1.04 -1.63 -21.35
N ALA A 684 -1.34 -1.32 -20.09
CA ALA A 684 -1.61 -2.33 -19.06
C ALA A 684 -2.85 -3.17 -19.40
N HIS A 685 -3.93 -2.53 -19.89
CA HIS A 685 -5.16 -3.21 -20.29
C HIS A 685 -4.93 -4.24 -21.40
N LYS A 686 -4.04 -3.94 -22.37
CA LYS A 686 -3.65 -4.89 -23.43
C LYS A 686 -3.12 -6.21 -22.85
N TYR A 687 -2.20 -6.15 -21.88
CA TYR A 687 -1.58 -7.36 -21.32
C TYR A 687 -2.49 -8.08 -20.32
N TYR A 688 -3.32 -7.33 -19.59
CA TYR A 688 -4.40 -7.89 -18.77
C TYR A 688 -5.37 -8.74 -19.62
N MET A 689 -5.84 -8.22 -20.76
CA MET A 689 -6.71 -8.97 -21.69
C MET A 689 -6.04 -10.24 -22.23
N LEU A 690 -4.77 -10.12 -22.64
CA LEU A 690 -4.03 -11.25 -23.24
C LEU A 690 -3.74 -12.36 -22.23
N PHE A 691 -3.07 -12.06 -21.10
CA PHE A 691 -2.57 -13.06 -20.16
C PHE A 691 -3.63 -13.55 -19.17
N GLN A 692 -4.53 -12.68 -18.72
CA GLN A 692 -5.46 -13.03 -17.64
C GLN A 692 -6.82 -13.51 -18.17
N HIS A 693 -7.30 -12.96 -19.30
CA HIS A 693 -8.61 -13.31 -19.89
C HIS A 693 -8.54 -14.15 -21.17
N HIS A 694 -7.35 -14.27 -21.77
CA HIS A 694 -7.15 -14.87 -23.09
C HIS A 694 -8.08 -14.23 -24.13
N LEU A 695 -8.12 -12.90 -24.16
CA LEU A 695 -8.92 -12.11 -25.09
C LEU A 695 -8.01 -11.24 -25.95
N PRO A 696 -8.44 -10.90 -27.18
CA PRO A 696 -7.69 -9.96 -27.98
C PRO A 696 -7.67 -8.58 -27.32
N PRO A 697 -6.54 -7.86 -27.41
CA PRO A 697 -6.41 -6.55 -26.82
C PRO A 697 -7.14 -5.49 -27.66
N PRO A 698 -7.22 -4.24 -27.16
CA PRO A 698 -7.61 -3.10 -27.99
C PRO A 698 -6.74 -3.00 -29.25
N LYS A 699 -7.34 -2.59 -30.36
CA LYS A 699 -6.66 -2.53 -31.67
C LYS A 699 -5.48 -1.56 -31.67
N THR A 700 -5.63 -0.44 -30.97
CA THR A 700 -4.60 0.56 -30.74
C THR A 700 -4.80 1.15 -29.36
N THR A 701 -3.74 1.72 -28.79
CA THR A 701 -3.75 2.35 -27.45
C THR A 701 -3.48 3.85 -27.58
N PHE A 702 -3.81 4.61 -26.53
CA PHE A 702 -3.72 6.07 -26.53
C PHE A 702 -2.27 6.57 -26.69
N THR A 703 -2.06 7.49 -27.63
CA THR A 703 -0.83 8.29 -27.78
C THR A 703 -1.17 9.74 -28.12
N THR A 704 -0.31 10.68 -27.72
CA THR A 704 -0.51 12.11 -27.98
C THR A 704 -0.22 12.54 -29.41
N ASP A 705 0.57 11.74 -30.13
CA ASP A 705 1.04 11.99 -31.50
C ASP A 705 0.30 11.15 -32.56
N ALA A 706 -0.81 10.49 -32.18
CA ALA A 706 -1.67 9.74 -33.09
C ALA A 706 -2.14 10.60 -34.29
N PRO A 707 -2.03 10.11 -35.55
CA PRO A 707 -2.50 10.84 -36.73
C PRO A 707 -4.03 11.04 -36.70
N GLY A 708 -4.49 12.29 -36.59
CA GLY A 708 -5.93 12.62 -36.60
C GLY A 708 -6.46 13.37 -35.38
N GLY A 709 -5.61 13.64 -34.38
CA GLY A 709 -6.00 14.36 -33.17
C GLY A 709 -6.54 13.40 -32.11
N GLY A 710 -5.75 13.19 -31.06
CA GLY A 710 -6.00 12.17 -30.04
C GLY A 710 -7.43 12.16 -29.47
N ALA A 711 -7.93 10.94 -29.29
CA ALA A 711 -9.05 10.58 -28.41
C ALA A 711 -10.48 11.02 -28.79
N ARG A 712 -10.78 11.32 -30.06
CA ARG A 712 -12.19 11.38 -30.51
C ARG A 712 -12.40 10.48 -31.74
N ASP A 713 -13.29 9.51 -31.57
CA ASP A 713 -13.84 8.57 -32.56
C ASP A 713 -12.95 7.42 -33.06
N ASN A 714 -12.72 6.36 -32.26
CA ASN A 714 -12.32 5.01 -32.72
C ASN A 714 -11.22 4.96 -33.82
N ALA A 715 -10.41 6.00 -33.94
CA ALA A 715 -9.53 6.20 -35.08
C ALA A 715 -8.30 5.36 -34.84
N LEU A 716 -8.18 4.30 -35.64
CA LEU A 716 -7.07 3.37 -35.55
C LEU A 716 -5.77 4.11 -35.87
N ASP A 717 -4.80 4.01 -34.99
CA ASP A 717 -3.45 4.51 -35.24
C ASP A 717 -2.71 3.59 -36.24
N PRO A 718 -2.47 4.04 -37.48
CA PRO A 718 -1.80 3.22 -38.48
C PRO A 718 -0.33 2.92 -38.13
N VAL A 719 0.29 3.71 -37.25
CA VAL A 719 1.66 3.47 -36.79
C VAL A 719 1.71 2.21 -35.93
N GLN A 720 0.77 2.07 -34.99
CA GLN A 720 0.67 0.90 -34.11
C GLN A 720 0.24 -0.37 -34.84
N LEU A 721 -0.52 -0.25 -35.95
CA LEU A 721 -0.95 -1.38 -36.77
C LEU A 721 0.08 -1.83 -37.81
N LYS A 722 1.21 -1.12 -37.94
CA LYS A 722 2.28 -1.49 -38.86
C LYS A 722 3.00 -2.74 -38.35
N ASN A 723 3.03 -3.78 -39.17
CA ASN A 723 3.62 -5.10 -38.83
C ASN A 723 3.01 -5.75 -37.58
N THR A 724 1.81 -5.33 -37.20
CA THR A 724 1.05 -5.88 -36.09
C THR A 724 -0.15 -6.62 -36.67
N PHE A 725 -0.57 -7.68 -36.00
CA PHE A 725 -1.86 -8.33 -36.20
C PHE A 725 -2.64 -8.25 -34.89
N VAL A 726 -3.88 -7.79 -34.95
CA VAL A 726 -4.83 -7.87 -33.83
C VAL A 726 -6.11 -8.52 -34.31
N MET A 727 -6.59 -9.56 -33.62
CA MET A 727 -7.85 -10.20 -33.94
C MET A 727 -9.00 -9.19 -33.89
N ALA A 728 -9.78 -9.06 -34.97
CA ALA A 728 -10.77 -8.01 -35.10
C ALA A 728 -12.15 -8.40 -34.59
N ASN A 729 -12.50 -9.68 -34.71
CA ASN A 729 -13.81 -10.23 -34.37
C ASN A 729 -13.61 -11.46 -33.46
N ASP A 730 -13.77 -11.29 -32.16
CA ASP A 730 -13.81 -12.41 -31.22
C ASP A 730 -15.24 -12.93 -31.04
N HIS A 731 -15.36 -14.16 -30.55
CA HIS A 731 -16.64 -14.74 -30.15
C HIS A 731 -17.20 -14.02 -28.93
N ASP A 732 -18.50 -13.71 -28.96
CA ASP A 732 -19.22 -13.22 -27.78
C ASP A 732 -19.16 -14.27 -26.66
N ASP A 733 -18.50 -13.92 -25.56
CA ASP A 733 -18.49 -14.75 -24.36
C ASP A 733 -19.50 -14.22 -23.33
N PRO A 734 -20.61 -14.95 -23.09
CA PRO A 734 -21.70 -14.50 -22.22
C PRO A 734 -21.34 -14.48 -20.72
N SER A 735 -20.12 -14.90 -20.36
CA SER A 735 -19.59 -14.74 -19.01
C SER A 735 -19.22 -13.30 -18.68
N TYR A 736 -18.93 -12.46 -19.67
CA TYR A 736 -18.61 -11.05 -19.42
C TYR A 736 -19.86 -10.17 -19.42
N LEU A 737 -19.91 -9.27 -18.43
CA LEU A 737 -20.87 -8.19 -18.27
C LEU A 737 -20.16 -6.91 -18.66
N ILE A 738 -20.36 -6.49 -19.91
CA ILE A 738 -19.67 -5.34 -20.50
C ILE A 738 -20.40 -4.05 -20.14
N GLY A 739 -19.71 -3.11 -19.51
CA GLY A 739 -20.22 -1.79 -19.14
C GLY A 739 -20.78 -1.02 -20.35
N GLY A 740 -21.82 -0.22 -20.12
CA GLY A 740 -22.50 0.52 -21.19
C GLY A 740 -21.68 1.68 -21.77
N LYS A 741 -20.68 2.17 -21.03
CA LYS A 741 -19.87 3.34 -21.37
C LYS A 741 -18.40 3.08 -21.03
N PRO A 742 -17.45 3.72 -21.75
CA PRO A 742 -16.04 3.65 -21.40
C PRO A 742 -15.72 4.23 -20.01
N GLY A 743 -14.60 3.78 -19.46
CA GLY A 743 -13.97 4.35 -18.27
C GLY A 743 -13.49 5.80 -18.47
N PRO A 744 -13.28 6.56 -17.38
CA PRO A 744 -12.88 7.95 -17.45
C PRO A 744 -11.39 8.15 -17.80
N TYR A 745 -10.55 7.14 -17.53
CA TYR A 745 -9.10 7.18 -17.71
C TYR A 745 -8.58 6.09 -18.65
N VAL A 746 -9.21 4.91 -18.59
CA VAL A 746 -9.05 3.84 -19.56
C VAL A 746 -10.25 3.90 -20.48
N GLU A 747 -10.06 4.24 -21.76
CA GLU A 747 -11.13 4.43 -22.75
C GLU A 747 -11.78 3.10 -23.21
N GLU A 748 -11.72 2.09 -22.36
CA GLU A 748 -12.32 0.78 -22.54
C GLU A 748 -13.57 0.64 -21.67
N ARG A 749 -14.39 -0.35 -21.97
CA ARG A 749 -15.58 -0.67 -21.17
C ARG A 749 -15.23 -1.68 -20.10
N SER A 750 -15.79 -1.50 -18.91
CA SER A 750 -15.61 -2.46 -17.81
C SER A 750 -16.05 -3.86 -18.22
N ARG A 751 -15.35 -4.88 -17.68
CA ARG A 751 -15.61 -6.29 -17.98
C ARG A 751 -15.74 -7.09 -16.69
N SER A 752 -16.89 -6.97 -16.04
CA SER A 752 -17.20 -7.82 -14.88
C SER A 752 -17.52 -9.25 -15.34
N LEU A 753 -17.25 -10.24 -14.49
CA LEU A 753 -17.43 -11.66 -14.79
C LEU A 753 -18.63 -12.23 -14.06
N TYR A 754 -19.36 -13.11 -14.73
CA TYR A 754 -20.31 -14.06 -14.14
C TYR A 754 -20.08 -15.46 -14.71
N CYS A 755 -19.91 -16.45 -13.85
CA CYS A 755 -19.92 -17.84 -14.25
C CYS A 755 -20.40 -18.75 -13.11
N GLN A 756 -20.87 -19.95 -13.44
CA GLN A 756 -21.22 -20.97 -12.44
C GLN A 756 -19.99 -21.83 -12.14
N LEU A 757 -19.75 -22.16 -10.88
CA LEU A 757 -18.62 -22.97 -10.40
C LEU A 757 -19.10 -24.35 -9.93
N GLY A 758 -19.53 -25.17 -10.89
CA GLY A 758 -20.12 -26.49 -10.63
C GLY A 758 -21.60 -26.38 -10.25
N LYS A 759 -22.13 -27.28 -9.41
CA LYS A 759 -23.59 -27.42 -9.24
C LYS A 759 -24.26 -26.30 -8.43
N HIS A 760 -23.70 -25.87 -7.29
CA HIS A 760 -24.40 -25.01 -6.32
C HIS A 760 -23.74 -23.64 -6.10
N ILE A 761 -22.60 -23.35 -6.73
CA ILE A 761 -21.86 -22.09 -6.54
C ILE A 761 -21.95 -21.25 -7.82
N ALA A 762 -22.35 -19.98 -7.68
CA ALA A 762 -22.14 -18.94 -8.69
C ALA A 762 -20.96 -18.06 -8.29
N PHE A 763 -20.26 -17.53 -9.29
CA PHE A 763 -19.15 -16.60 -9.13
C PHE A 763 -19.47 -15.29 -9.85
N CYS A 764 -19.12 -14.17 -9.19
CA CYS A 764 -19.12 -12.86 -9.81
C CYS A 764 -17.84 -12.11 -9.44
N GLY A 765 -17.08 -11.66 -10.44
CA GLY A 765 -15.93 -10.79 -10.25
C GLY A 765 -16.21 -9.40 -10.80
N ILE A 766 -16.07 -8.37 -9.97
CA ILE A 766 -16.35 -7.00 -10.40
C ILE A 766 -15.06 -6.35 -10.91
N ASP A 767 -15.11 -5.83 -12.13
CA ASP A 767 -14.05 -4.95 -12.65
C ASP A 767 -14.17 -3.59 -11.96
N ALA A 768 -13.35 -3.40 -10.93
CA ALA A 768 -13.33 -2.22 -10.08
C ALA A 768 -12.25 -1.20 -10.48
N ARG A 769 -11.65 -1.33 -11.67
CA ARG A 769 -10.54 -0.47 -12.13
C ARG A 769 -10.88 0.33 -13.37
N THR A 770 -11.58 -0.25 -14.34
CA THR A 770 -11.88 0.45 -15.60
C THR A 770 -12.70 1.72 -15.40
N GLU A 771 -13.70 1.69 -14.51
CA GLU A 771 -14.61 2.82 -14.24
C GLU A 771 -14.20 3.66 -13.02
N ARG A 772 -13.11 3.29 -12.35
CA ARG A 772 -12.74 3.85 -11.05
C ARG A 772 -12.29 5.30 -11.14
N THR A 773 -12.73 6.07 -10.16
CA THR A 773 -12.27 7.39 -9.79
C THR A 773 -12.13 7.47 -8.28
N ARG A 774 -11.48 8.53 -7.78
CA ARG A 774 -11.34 8.78 -6.34
C ARG A 774 -12.66 8.79 -5.54
N HIS A 775 -13.79 9.00 -6.21
CA HIS A 775 -15.10 9.12 -5.55
C HIS A 775 -16.12 8.05 -5.97
N GLN A 776 -15.76 7.16 -6.90
CA GLN A 776 -16.67 6.17 -7.46
C GLN A 776 -15.88 4.99 -8.02
N ILE A 777 -16.27 3.76 -7.69
CA ILE A 777 -15.61 2.54 -8.16
C ILE A 777 -16.23 2.08 -9.48
N ASN A 778 -17.56 1.94 -9.52
CA ASN A 778 -18.30 1.58 -10.73
C ASN A 778 -19.45 2.54 -11.01
N TYR A 779 -19.87 2.63 -12.27
CA TYR A 779 -21.08 3.35 -12.62
C TYR A 779 -22.32 2.64 -12.05
N PRO A 780 -23.35 3.40 -11.60
CA PRO A 780 -24.61 2.82 -11.15
C PRO A 780 -25.25 1.87 -12.17
N GLU A 781 -25.12 2.16 -13.47
CA GLU A 781 -25.64 1.30 -14.53
C GLU A 781 -24.89 -0.02 -14.66
N THR A 782 -23.60 -0.06 -14.29
CA THR A 782 -22.78 -1.27 -14.26
C THR A 782 -23.21 -2.18 -13.12
N TYR A 783 -23.46 -1.63 -11.92
CA TYR A 783 -24.09 -2.39 -10.84
C TYR A 783 -25.46 -2.94 -11.26
N LYS A 784 -26.30 -2.10 -11.88
CA LYS A 784 -27.60 -2.55 -12.38
C LYS A 784 -27.46 -3.75 -13.33
N LEU A 785 -26.53 -3.68 -14.29
CA LEU A 785 -26.26 -4.77 -15.23
C LEU A 785 -25.88 -6.08 -14.51
N ILE A 786 -24.99 -5.99 -13.51
CA ILE A 786 -24.55 -7.15 -12.71
C ILE A 786 -25.72 -7.75 -11.94
N PHE A 787 -26.47 -6.94 -11.19
CA PHE A 787 -27.57 -7.45 -10.36
C PHE A 787 -28.77 -7.92 -11.18
N ASP A 788 -29.05 -7.32 -12.33
CA ASP A 788 -30.04 -7.84 -13.29
C ASP A 788 -29.64 -9.25 -13.77
N ARG A 789 -28.35 -9.45 -14.07
CA ARG A 789 -27.84 -10.78 -14.47
C ARG A 789 -27.95 -11.79 -13.33
N LEU A 790 -27.50 -11.45 -12.14
CA LEU A 790 -27.55 -12.35 -10.98
C LEU A 790 -29.00 -12.74 -10.63
N THR A 791 -29.92 -11.76 -10.61
CA THR A 791 -31.34 -11.98 -10.36
C THR A 791 -31.93 -12.96 -11.39
N LYS A 792 -31.61 -12.78 -12.68
CA LYS A 792 -32.05 -13.68 -13.74
C LYS A 792 -31.55 -15.10 -13.50
N GLU A 793 -30.25 -15.26 -13.26
CA GLU A 793 -29.61 -16.56 -13.10
C GLU A 793 -30.15 -17.33 -11.88
N PHE A 794 -30.34 -16.65 -10.74
CA PHE A 794 -30.87 -17.29 -9.53
C PHE A 794 -32.37 -17.59 -9.61
N SER A 795 -33.14 -16.79 -10.35
CA SER A 795 -34.53 -17.11 -10.66
C SER A 795 -34.64 -18.35 -11.56
N GLU A 796 -33.68 -18.50 -12.47
CA GLU A 796 -33.66 -19.55 -13.47
C GLU A 796 -33.04 -20.87 -12.99
N ASN A 797 -32.18 -20.82 -11.97
CA ASN A 797 -31.48 -21.97 -11.41
C ASN A 797 -31.51 -21.96 -9.86
N PRO A 798 -32.55 -22.55 -9.24
CA PRO A 798 -32.69 -22.58 -7.79
C PRO A 798 -31.70 -23.53 -7.08
N ASP A 799 -30.93 -24.32 -7.83
CA ASP A 799 -29.89 -25.18 -7.26
C ASP A 799 -28.69 -24.36 -6.76
N ILE A 800 -28.50 -23.13 -7.24
CA ILE A 800 -27.45 -22.24 -6.74
C ILE A 800 -27.78 -21.85 -5.29
N LYS A 801 -26.86 -22.16 -4.37
CA LYS A 801 -26.98 -21.85 -2.93
C LYS A 801 -25.98 -20.80 -2.47
N HIS A 802 -24.90 -20.61 -3.22
CA HIS A 802 -23.85 -19.66 -2.89
C HIS A 802 -23.52 -18.72 -4.04
N LEU A 803 -23.29 -17.46 -3.71
CA LEU A 803 -22.63 -16.48 -4.55
C LEU A 803 -21.25 -16.20 -3.96
N VAL A 804 -20.20 -16.56 -4.67
CA VAL A 804 -18.82 -16.14 -4.41
C VAL A 804 -18.58 -14.82 -5.16
N LEU A 805 -18.46 -13.72 -4.42
CA LEU A 805 -18.21 -12.39 -4.96
C LEU A 805 -16.73 -12.05 -4.80
N LEU A 806 -16.05 -11.69 -5.88
CA LEU A 806 -14.66 -11.24 -5.86
C LEU A 806 -14.59 -9.71 -5.98
N LEU A 807 -13.94 -9.09 -5.00
CA LEU A 807 -13.59 -7.67 -4.97
C LEU A 807 -12.06 -7.56 -4.90
N GLY A 808 -11.46 -6.69 -5.71
CA GLY A 808 -9.99 -6.50 -5.72
C GLY A 808 -9.46 -6.11 -4.34
N VAL A 809 -10.26 -5.36 -3.58
CA VAL A 809 -9.90 -4.85 -2.25
C VAL A 809 -10.94 -5.27 -1.19
N PRO A 810 -10.55 -5.51 0.08
CA PRO A 810 -11.46 -6.04 1.07
C PRO A 810 -12.55 -5.04 1.47
N ILE A 811 -13.77 -5.56 1.70
CA ILE A 811 -14.94 -4.74 2.04
C ILE A 811 -15.23 -4.71 3.55
N ALA A 812 -14.86 -5.75 4.30
CA ALA A 812 -14.98 -5.84 5.76
C ALA A 812 -13.60 -6.06 6.42
N TYR A 813 -12.90 -4.98 6.72
CA TYR A 813 -11.48 -5.00 7.10
C TYR A 813 -11.13 -3.88 8.09
N PRO A 814 -10.05 -3.98 8.90
CA PRO A 814 -9.68 -2.92 9.84
C PRO A 814 -9.62 -1.54 9.17
N ARG A 815 -10.38 -0.60 9.71
CA ARG A 815 -10.38 0.78 9.19
C ARG A 815 -9.05 1.44 9.52
N LEU A 816 -8.35 1.82 8.46
CA LEU A 816 -7.06 2.50 8.53
C LEU A 816 -7.20 4.03 8.44
N GLN A 817 -8.42 4.56 8.42
CA GLN A 817 -8.70 6.00 8.31
C GLN A 817 -8.02 6.88 9.38
N TRP A 818 -7.74 6.33 10.57
CA TRP A 818 -6.98 7.06 11.60
C TRP A 818 -5.49 7.15 11.27
N LEU A 819 -4.96 6.17 10.52
CA LEU A 819 -3.60 6.14 10.01
C LEU A 819 -3.41 7.19 8.92
N GLU A 820 -4.44 7.48 8.11
CA GLU A 820 -4.45 8.64 7.21
C GLU A 820 -4.21 9.94 7.99
N ASN A 821 -4.96 10.15 9.07
CA ASN A 821 -4.81 11.34 9.91
C ASN A 821 -3.43 11.42 10.59
N ILE A 822 -2.73 10.28 10.76
CA ILE A 822 -1.37 10.24 11.29
C ILE A 822 -0.35 10.51 10.18
N PHE A 823 -0.47 9.89 9.01
CA PHE A 823 0.47 10.09 7.89
C PHE A 823 0.32 11.43 7.18
N GLN A 824 -0.88 12.00 7.22
CA GLN A 824 -1.18 13.39 6.85
C GLN A 824 -0.92 14.36 8.02
N SER A 825 -0.60 13.85 9.22
CA SER A 825 -0.24 14.69 10.34
C SER A 825 1.12 15.37 10.08
N PRO A 826 1.26 16.66 10.43
CA PRO A 826 2.54 17.36 10.42
C PRO A 826 3.65 16.66 11.23
N ILE A 827 3.30 15.75 12.15
CA ILE A 827 4.21 14.96 13.00
C ILE A 827 4.97 13.87 12.21
N VAL A 828 4.43 13.41 11.07
CA VAL A 828 5.08 12.41 10.21
C VAL A 828 6.07 13.04 9.23
N ALA A 829 5.96 14.34 8.96
CA ALA A 829 6.88 15.06 8.06
C ALA A 829 8.36 14.98 8.50
N PRO A 830 8.72 15.12 9.79
CA PRO A 830 10.10 14.89 10.27
C PRO A 830 10.59 13.45 10.07
N ILE A 831 9.70 12.45 10.17
CA ILE A 831 10.02 11.03 9.99
C ILE A 831 10.22 10.70 8.51
N LYS A 832 9.36 11.26 7.62
CA LYS A 832 9.53 11.23 6.16
C LYS A 832 10.87 11.86 5.75
N LEU A 833 11.23 12.99 6.37
CA LEU A 833 12.49 13.69 6.11
C LEU A 833 13.70 12.89 6.61
N LEU A 834 13.64 12.29 7.80
CA LEU A 834 14.68 11.41 8.35
C LEU A 834 14.91 10.16 7.49
N ASN A 835 13.85 9.55 6.95
CA ASN A 835 13.97 8.36 6.11
C ASN A 835 14.52 8.70 4.71
N LYS A 836 14.15 9.86 4.14
CA LYS A 836 14.71 10.38 2.89
C LYS A 836 16.20 10.77 3.02
N ARG A 837 16.66 11.11 4.24
CA ARG A 837 17.97 11.74 4.52
C ARG A 837 19.02 10.80 5.12
N PHE A 838 18.64 9.70 5.78
CA PHE A 838 19.59 8.81 6.50
C PHE A 838 19.59 7.33 6.09
N GLY A 839 18.75 6.88 5.16
CA GLY A 839 18.80 5.50 4.63
C GLY A 839 18.61 4.38 5.67
N PHE A 840 18.10 4.70 6.86
CA PHE A 840 18.03 3.74 7.98
C PHE A 840 16.76 2.86 7.98
N ALA A 841 15.90 2.98 6.97
CA ALA A 841 14.84 2.01 6.69
C ALA A 841 14.61 1.89 5.17
N GLY A 842 15.54 1.23 4.49
CA GLY A 842 15.56 1.02 3.04
C GLY A 842 14.50 0.06 2.49
N GLY A 843 13.23 0.13 2.93
CA GLY A 843 12.21 -0.77 2.37
C GLY A 843 10.74 -0.50 2.71
N LEU A 844 10.38 0.70 3.17
CA LEU A 844 9.02 0.92 3.71
C LEU A 844 8.24 2.14 3.20
N PHE A 845 8.77 2.99 2.31
CA PHE A 845 8.02 4.11 1.75
C PHE A 845 8.57 4.50 0.36
N ASN A 846 7.90 4.12 -0.73
CA ASN A 846 8.17 4.69 -2.06
C ASN A 846 7.49 6.05 -2.20
N LYS A 847 8.04 6.84 -3.12
CA LYS A 847 7.71 8.24 -3.34
C LYS A 847 6.71 8.35 -4.47
N PHE A 848 5.46 8.69 -4.16
CA PHE A 848 4.54 9.26 -5.13
C PHE A 848 3.69 10.34 -4.43
N ASP A 849 3.84 11.57 -4.90
CA ASP A 849 3.11 12.76 -4.44
C ASP A 849 3.27 13.25 -2.99
N GLY A 850 4.26 12.78 -2.24
CA GLY A 850 4.46 13.22 -0.85
C GLY A 850 3.43 12.62 0.13
N ASN A 851 2.53 11.78 -0.39
CA ASN A 851 1.86 10.75 0.37
C ASN A 851 2.72 9.47 0.39
N ILE A 852 2.47 8.68 1.41
CA ILE A 852 3.09 7.40 1.71
C ILE A 852 2.30 6.36 0.91
N ASP A 853 2.91 5.38 0.24
CA ASP A 853 2.16 4.32 -0.50
C ASP A 853 0.97 3.76 0.33
N LEU A 854 1.21 3.60 1.63
CA LEU A 854 0.23 3.23 2.66
C LEU A 854 -0.92 4.23 2.90
N LEU A 855 -1.05 5.32 2.14
CA LEU A 855 -2.19 6.26 2.12
C LEU A 855 -3.05 6.05 0.88
N ASP A 856 -2.45 5.69 -0.25
CA ASP A 856 -3.17 5.46 -1.50
C ASP A 856 -3.93 4.13 -1.41
N ASP A 857 -3.34 3.07 -0.81
CA ASP A 857 -4.04 1.84 -0.39
C ASP A 857 -5.29 2.13 0.47
N LEU A 858 -5.23 3.17 1.33
CA LEU A 858 -6.32 3.50 2.25
C LEU A 858 -7.47 4.21 1.56
N ASP A 859 -7.16 5.10 0.61
CA ASP A 859 -8.15 5.74 -0.24
C ASP A 859 -8.74 4.72 -1.25
N ASP A 860 -8.02 3.63 -1.56
CA ASP A 860 -8.47 2.57 -2.46
C ASP A 860 -9.52 1.63 -1.84
N HIS A 861 -9.43 1.39 -0.53
CA HIS A 861 -10.34 0.51 0.21
C HIS A 861 -11.82 0.95 0.12
N TYR A 862 -12.75 -0.02 0.02
CA TYR A 862 -14.19 0.23 0.18
C TYR A 862 -14.53 0.91 1.53
N THR A 863 -13.68 0.74 2.55
CA THR A 863 -13.84 1.36 3.87
C THR A 863 -13.45 2.84 3.92
N ALA A 864 -12.80 3.35 2.87
CA ALA A 864 -12.41 4.75 2.71
C ALA A 864 -13.62 5.69 2.79
N ARG A 865 -13.39 6.93 3.23
CA ARG A 865 -14.49 7.90 3.43
C ARG A 865 -15.30 8.14 2.15
N GLN A 866 -14.64 8.18 1.00
CA GLN A 866 -15.24 8.50 -0.29
C GLN A 866 -16.18 7.39 -0.76
N HIS A 867 -15.84 6.12 -0.50
CA HIS A 867 -16.58 4.95 -0.99
C HIS A 867 -17.64 4.43 -0.02
N LYS A 868 -17.77 4.98 1.19
CA LYS A 868 -18.75 4.50 2.20
C LYS A 868 -20.19 4.45 1.71
N LYS A 869 -20.61 5.37 0.83
CA LYS A 869 -21.96 5.38 0.26
C LYS A 869 -22.14 4.21 -0.70
N GLU A 870 -21.27 4.10 -1.70
CA GLU A 870 -21.26 3.04 -2.71
C GLU A 870 -21.12 1.65 -2.07
N ARG A 871 -20.22 1.50 -1.09
CA ARG A 871 -20.08 0.30 -0.25
C ARG A 871 -21.40 -0.13 0.38
N ARG A 872 -22.15 0.83 0.96
CA ARG A 872 -23.43 0.54 1.61
C ARG A 872 -24.47 0.10 0.58
N GLU A 873 -24.54 0.80 -0.56
CA GLU A 873 -25.46 0.47 -1.65
C GLU A 873 -25.17 -0.94 -2.20
N LEU A 874 -23.90 -1.29 -2.43
CA LEU A 874 -23.50 -2.63 -2.85
C LEU A 874 -23.94 -3.70 -1.85
N LEU A 875 -23.68 -3.52 -0.56
CA LEU A 875 -24.09 -4.47 0.47
C LEU A 875 -25.62 -4.59 0.58
N HIS A 876 -26.37 -3.49 0.44
CA HIS A 876 -27.83 -3.55 0.41
C HIS A 876 -28.37 -4.30 -0.81
N MET A 877 -27.75 -4.12 -1.98
CA MET A 877 -28.10 -4.90 -3.17
C MET A 877 -27.81 -6.40 -2.98
N LEU A 878 -26.67 -6.76 -2.38
CA LEU A 878 -26.33 -8.14 -2.04
C LEU A 878 -27.31 -8.74 -1.03
N GLN A 879 -27.64 -8.00 0.03
CA GLN A 879 -28.58 -8.45 1.06
C GLN A 879 -29.96 -8.70 0.48
N LYS A 880 -30.44 -7.80 -0.40
CA LYS A 880 -31.70 -7.96 -1.11
C LYS A 880 -31.69 -9.20 -2.02
N LEU A 881 -30.61 -9.40 -2.77
CA LEU A 881 -30.44 -10.59 -3.62
C LEU A 881 -30.47 -11.89 -2.79
N SER A 882 -29.74 -11.92 -1.67
CA SER A 882 -29.75 -13.04 -0.72
C SER A 882 -31.14 -13.30 -0.15
N GLN A 883 -31.85 -12.25 0.26
CA GLN A 883 -33.21 -12.34 0.80
C GLN A 883 -34.20 -12.90 -0.23
N GLN A 884 -34.13 -12.42 -1.47
CA GLN A 884 -35.06 -12.80 -2.53
C GLN A 884 -34.85 -14.23 -3.03
N HIS A 885 -33.59 -14.66 -3.15
CA HIS A 885 -33.25 -15.93 -3.81
C HIS A 885 -32.75 -17.02 -2.86
N SER A 886 -32.62 -16.75 -1.56
CA SER A 886 -32.04 -17.68 -0.58
C SER A 886 -30.63 -18.15 -0.97
N VAL A 887 -29.80 -17.20 -1.40
CA VAL A 887 -28.40 -17.42 -1.77
C VAL A 887 -27.48 -16.81 -0.71
N ARG A 888 -26.56 -17.59 -0.17
CA ARG A 888 -25.52 -17.11 0.75
C ARG A 888 -24.42 -16.40 -0.04
N VAL A 889 -24.09 -15.17 0.33
CA VAL A 889 -22.96 -14.44 -0.25
C VAL A 889 -21.70 -14.69 0.56
N THR A 890 -20.64 -15.16 -0.10
CA THR A 890 -19.28 -15.22 0.43
C THR A 890 -18.41 -14.28 -0.39
N ILE A 891 -17.74 -13.34 0.27
CA ILE A 891 -16.93 -12.31 -0.40
C ILE A 891 -15.46 -12.69 -0.31
N LEU A 892 -14.75 -12.60 -1.42
CA LEU A 892 -13.30 -12.75 -1.52
C LEU A 892 -12.70 -11.35 -1.68
N GLY A 893 -11.75 -10.99 -0.82
CA GLY A 893 -10.99 -9.73 -0.92
C GLY A 893 -9.50 -10.01 -0.99
N GLY A 894 -8.81 -9.38 -1.95
CA GLY A 894 -7.35 -9.43 -2.08
C GLY A 894 -6.71 -8.07 -1.78
N ASP A 895 -5.61 -7.77 -2.45
CA ASP A 895 -4.87 -6.50 -2.40
C ASP A 895 -4.54 -6.03 -0.97
N VAL A 896 -4.23 -7.00 -0.10
CA VAL A 896 -3.74 -6.74 1.25
C VAL A 896 -2.72 -7.78 1.64
N HIS A 897 -1.73 -7.38 2.45
CA HIS A 897 -0.65 -8.29 2.88
C HIS A 897 -0.92 -8.92 4.25
N LEU A 898 -2.15 -8.84 4.75
CA LEU A 898 -2.53 -9.31 6.08
C LEU A 898 -3.84 -10.11 6.01
N GLY A 899 -3.75 -11.41 6.31
CA GLY A 899 -4.89 -12.31 6.24
C GLY A 899 -5.89 -12.05 7.38
N ALA A 900 -7.18 -12.11 7.06
CA ALA A 900 -8.27 -11.89 8.02
C ALA A 900 -9.58 -12.54 7.54
N ILE A 901 -10.55 -12.68 8.45
CA ILE A 901 -11.93 -13.05 8.10
C ILE A 901 -12.86 -11.96 8.62
N GLY A 902 -13.39 -11.15 7.70
CA GLY A 902 -14.45 -10.19 7.97
C GLY A 902 -15.82 -10.83 7.89
N ARG A 903 -16.83 -10.18 8.48
CA ARG A 903 -18.22 -10.61 8.37
C ARG A 903 -19.19 -9.47 8.60
N PHE A 904 -20.24 -9.46 7.79
CA PHE A 904 -21.49 -8.76 8.09
C PHE A 904 -22.48 -9.75 8.71
N TYR A 905 -23.39 -9.27 9.56
CA TYR A 905 -24.45 -10.08 10.17
C TYR A 905 -25.55 -9.17 10.72
N SER A 906 -26.74 -9.75 10.93
CA SER A 906 -27.86 -9.05 11.54
C SER A 906 -27.54 -8.63 12.98
N ASN A 907 -28.05 -7.48 13.40
CA ASN A 907 -27.93 -7.00 14.77
C ASN A 907 -28.31 -8.11 15.75
N PRO A 908 -27.44 -8.50 16.71
CA PRO A 908 -27.66 -9.62 17.63
C PRO A 908 -28.99 -9.54 18.41
N LYS A 909 -29.55 -8.34 18.57
CA LYS A 909 -30.88 -8.15 19.19
C LYS A 909 -32.02 -8.83 18.42
N LEU A 910 -31.84 -9.08 17.12
CA LEU A 910 -32.82 -9.77 16.27
C LEU A 910 -32.82 -11.29 16.50
N ALA A 911 -31.80 -11.84 17.18
CA ALA A 911 -31.68 -13.27 17.53
C ALA A 911 -31.89 -14.22 16.34
N LEU A 912 -31.41 -13.84 15.15
CA LEU A 912 -31.50 -14.65 13.94
C LEU A 912 -30.35 -15.66 13.89
N PRO A 913 -30.63 -16.95 13.64
CA PRO A 913 -29.57 -17.93 13.36
C PRO A 913 -28.93 -17.63 12.00
N ALA A 914 -27.63 -17.93 11.85
CA ALA A 914 -26.86 -17.60 10.65
C ALA A 914 -27.47 -18.20 9.38
N GLU A 915 -28.03 -19.41 9.47
CA GLU A 915 -28.74 -20.13 8.41
C GLU A 915 -29.94 -19.34 7.86
N ARG A 916 -30.55 -18.46 8.66
CA ARG A 916 -31.71 -17.61 8.27
C ARG A 916 -31.35 -16.13 8.12
N ASP A 917 -30.12 -15.76 8.42
CA ASP A 917 -29.66 -14.39 8.39
C ASP A 917 -29.11 -14.04 7.00
N PHE A 918 -29.92 -13.41 6.15
CA PHE A 918 -29.48 -12.96 4.82
C PHE A 918 -28.40 -11.84 4.87
N ARG A 919 -28.19 -11.22 6.04
CA ARG A 919 -27.11 -10.24 6.26
C ARG A 919 -25.79 -10.90 6.65
N TYR A 920 -25.82 -12.19 7.03
CA TYR A 920 -24.59 -12.94 7.30
C TYR A 920 -23.79 -13.14 6.01
N MET A 921 -22.69 -12.42 5.87
CA MET A 921 -21.82 -12.46 4.69
C MET A 921 -20.36 -12.48 5.14
N PRO A 922 -19.68 -13.65 5.12
CA PRO A 922 -18.26 -13.72 5.40
C PRO A 922 -17.45 -13.08 4.26
N ASN A 923 -16.43 -12.32 4.62
CA ASN A 923 -15.40 -11.80 3.72
C ASN A 923 -14.07 -12.52 4.04
N ILE A 924 -13.69 -13.45 3.18
CA ILE A 924 -12.41 -14.17 3.23
C ILE A 924 -11.35 -13.26 2.63
N ILE A 925 -10.32 -12.94 3.42
CA ILE A 925 -9.26 -12.02 3.03
C ILE A 925 -7.95 -12.77 3.08
N SER A 926 -7.43 -13.08 1.88
CA SER A 926 -6.11 -13.68 1.72
C SER A 926 -5.07 -12.58 1.90
N SER A 927 -3.95 -12.89 2.56
CA SER A 927 -2.77 -12.05 2.39
C SER A 927 -2.14 -12.33 1.03
N ALA A 928 -1.04 -11.64 0.75
CA ALA A 928 -0.14 -12.00 -0.33
C ALA A 928 0.29 -13.46 -0.27
N ILE A 929 0.20 -14.17 -1.41
CA ILE A 929 0.76 -15.52 -1.57
C ILE A 929 2.28 -15.47 -1.77
N THR A 930 2.78 -14.39 -2.35
CA THR A 930 4.19 -14.23 -2.71
C THR A 930 4.86 -13.10 -1.93
N ASN A 931 4.23 -11.93 -1.86
CA ASN A 931 4.84 -10.70 -1.37
C ASN A 931 5.17 -10.72 0.13
N LYS A 932 6.00 -9.77 0.57
CA LYS A 932 6.39 -9.64 1.98
C LYS A 932 5.19 -9.22 2.85
N PRO A 933 4.90 -9.88 3.98
CA PRO A 933 3.89 -9.43 4.93
C PRO A 933 4.30 -8.12 5.62
N PRO A 934 3.32 -7.38 6.18
CA PRO A 934 3.60 -6.16 6.92
C PRO A 934 4.28 -6.48 8.26
N PRO A 935 5.00 -5.52 8.87
CA PRO A 935 5.63 -5.73 10.17
C PRO A 935 4.61 -6.13 11.24
N GLN A 936 4.97 -7.08 12.10
CA GLN A 936 4.10 -7.61 13.17
C GLN A 936 3.50 -6.50 14.06
N ALA A 937 4.24 -5.40 14.28
CA ALA A 937 3.75 -4.25 15.03
C ALA A 937 2.51 -3.59 14.40
N VAL A 938 2.49 -3.47 13.07
CA VAL A 938 1.35 -2.92 12.30
C VAL A 938 0.15 -3.85 12.40
N ALA A 939 0.35 -5.15 12.22
CA ALA A 939 -0.70 -6.16 12.39
C ALA A 939 -1.33 -6.12 13.80
N ASN A 940 -0.49 -6.04 14.84
CA ASN A 940 -0.95 -5.94 16.22
C ASN A 940 -1.73 -4.65 16.51
N LEU A 941 -1.31 -3.54 15.91
CA LEU A 941 -1.98 -2.26 16.03
C LEU A 941 -3.36 -2.28 15.37
N LEU A 942 -3.45 -2.86 14.17
CA LEU A 942 -4.72 -3.07 13.46
C LEU A 942 -5.69 -3.92 14.27
N ALA A 943 -5.20 -5.03 14.81
CA ALA A 943 -6.00 -5.92 15.64
C ALA A 943 -6.50 -5.25 16.94
N ARG A 944 -5.66 -4.43 17.60
CA ARG A 944 -6.06 -3.68 18.81
C ARG A 944 -7.15 -2.63 18.54
N ARG A 945 -7.24 -2.15 17.30
CA ARG A 945 -8.24 -1.16 16.87
C ARG A 945 -9.49 -1.78 16.26
N ASN A 946 -9.54 -3.11 16.16
CA ASN A 946 -10.73 -3.85 15.75
C ASN A 946 -11.88 -3.61 16.74
N LYS A 947 -12.94 -2.94 16.28
CA LYS A 947 -14.17 -2.69 17.02
C LYS A 947 -15.34 -3.19 16.19
N ILE A 948 -16.46 -3.47 16.85
CA ILE A 948 -17.72 -3.71 16.16
C ILE A 948 -18.10 -2.42 15.41
N HIS A 949 -18.37 -2.55 14.12
CA HIS A 949 -18.85 -1.48 13.27
C HIS A 949 -20.31 -1.74 12.91
N HIS A 950 -21.07 -0.66 12.73
CA HIS A 950 -22.45 -0.72 12.30
C HIS A 950 -22.50 -0.18 10.87
N LEU A 951 -22.94 -1.01 9.92
CA LEU A 951 -23.15 -0.60 8.53
C LEU A 951 -24.41 0.28 8.44
N ASP A 952 -25.46 -0.14 9.14
CA ASP A 952 -26.73 0.54 9.37
C ASP A 952 -27.32 0.11 10.73
N HIS A 953 -28.61 0.36 10.97
CA HIS A 953 -29.27 0.02 12.24
C HIS A 953 -29.34 -1.50 12.51
N ASP A 954 -29.47 -2.31 11.44
CA ASP A 954 -29.77 -3.74 11.50
C ASP A 954 -28.60 -4.62 11.08
N THR A 955 -27.52 -4.04 10.55
CA THR A 955 -26.35 -4.77 10.06
C THR A 955 -25.08 -4.36 10.81
N ASP A 956 -24.48 -5.34 11.49
CA ASP A 956 -23.19 -5.21 12.17
C ASP A 956 -22.06 -5.81 11.33
N GLU A 957 -20.83 -5.36 11.60
CA GLU A 957 -19.60 -5.73 10.92
C GLU A 957 -18.49 -6.00 11.95
N THR A 958 -17.79 -7.13 11.82
CA THR A 958 -16.65 -7.50 12.68
C THR A 958 -15.61 -8.34 11.94
N LEU A 959 -14.45 -8.54 12.58
CA LEU A 959 -13.49 -9.58 12.21
C LEU A 959 -13.59 -10.77 13.18
N LEU A 960 -13.60 -11.98 12.63
CA LEU A 960 -13.56 -13.23 13.38
C LEU A 960 -12.16 -13.47 13.96
N GLU A 961 -12.10 -13.82 15.23
CA GLU A 961 -10.87 -14.28 15.90
C GLU A 961 -10.55 -15.73 15.55
N ILE A 962 -10.10 -15.96 14.31
CA ILE A 962 -9.77 -17.29 13.75
C ILE A 962 -8.34 -17.75 14.07
N PHE A 963 -7.40 -16.84 14.33
CA PHE A 963 -5.99 -17.19 14.52
C PHE A 963 -5.70 -17.49 15.99
N ASP A 964 -5.86 -18.74 16.38
CA ASP A 964 -5.66 -19.28 17.72
C ASP A 964 -4.17 -19.36 18.14
N ARG A 965 -3.27 -19.66 17.20
CA ARG A 965 -1.80 -19.71 17.41
C ARG A 965 -1.01 -19.07 16.26
N ASP A 966 0.32 -19.05 16.39
CA ASP A 966 1.21 -18.80 15.25
C ASP A 966 1.45 -20.11 14.49
N PRO A 967 1.69 -20.05 13.17
CA PRO A 967 1.98 -21.24 12.38
C PRO A 967 3.29 -21.92 12.86
N GLY A 968 3.34 -23.25 12.80
CA GLY A 968 4.53 -24.06 13.13
C GLY A 968 4.73 -24.40 14.61
N LYS A 969 3.88 -23.91 15.53
CA LYS A 969 4.01 -24.15 16.99
C LYS A 969 3.20 -25.35 17.51
N GLY A 970 2.81 -26.28 16.64
CA GLY A 970 1.89 -27.38 16.96
C GLY A 970 2.49 -28.72 17.41
N ASP A 971 3.76 -29.00 17.10
CA ASP A 971 4.31 -30.36 17.14
C ASP A 971 5.30 -30.62 18.28
N ASN A 972 4.91 -30.34 19.53
CA ASN A 972 5.61 -30.86 20.71
C ASN A 972 4.89 -32.11 21.27
N VAL A 973 4.70 -33.14 20.44
CA VAL A 973 4.52 -34.51 20.96
C VAL A 973 5.91 -35.08 21.17
N LYS A 974 6.29 -35.26 22.44
CA LYS A 974 7.60 -35.76 22.86
C LYS A 974 7.94 -37.11 22.21
N ALA A 975 8.78 -37.11 21.19
CA ALA A 975 9.56 -38.30 20.80
C ALA A 975 10.84 -38.34 21.65
N ASN A 976 10.86 -39.24 22.63
CA ASN A 976 12.03 -39.47 23.47
C ASN A 976 12.97 -40.46 22.75
N GLY A 977 14.23 -40.07 22.51
CA GLY A 977 15.36 -41.01 22.39
C GLY A 977 15.94 -41.27 20.99
N ASN A 978 17.12 -40.67 20.76
CA ASN A 978 18.29 -41.12 19.97
C ASN A 978 18.12 -41.70 18.55
N GLY A 979 18.72 -41.02 17.57
CA GLY A 979 19.27 -41.64 16.36
C GLY A 979 19.27 -40.73 15.13
N ASN A 980 20.46 -40.41 14.63
CA ASN A 980 20.70 -39.79 13.32
C ASN A 980 19.95 -40.53 12.18
N GLY A 981 19.37 -39.79 11.22
CA GLY A 981 19.00 -40.37 9.94
C GLY A 981 17.90 -39.61 9.19
N VAL A 982 18.22 -39.23 7.96
CA VAL A 982 17.36 -38.67 6.92
C VAL A 982 16.13 -39.56 6.65
N ALA A 983 14.93 -38.96 6.65
CA ALA A 983 13.74 -39.25 5.82
C ALA A 983 12.46 -38.76 6.54
N ARG A 984 11.69 -37.86 5.93
CA ARG A 984 10.29 -37.62 6.32
C ARG A 984 9.41 -37.88 5.10
N SER A 985 9.13 -39.16 4.90
CA SER A 985 8.02 -39.67 4.08
C SER A 985 6.84 -39.95 5.00
N ALA A 986 5.65 -39.79 4.41
CA ALA A 986 4.33 -40.10 4.90
C ALA A 986 4.21 -41.25 5.93
N THR A 987 3.37 -41.03 6.95
CA THR A 987 2.46 -42.06 7.47
C THR A 987 1.21 -41.42 8.07
N ASN A 988 0.09 -41.56 7.35
CA ASN A 988 -1.20 -41.89 7.95
C ASN A 988 -1.06 -43.25 8.68
N GLY A 989 -1.80 -43.46 9.77
CA GLY A 989 -1.73 -44.73 10.51
C GLY A 989 -2.93 -45.02 11.39
N LEU A 990 -3.85 -45.81 10.86
CA LEU A 990 -4.81 -46.66 11.58
C LEU A 990 -4.11 -47.57 12.63
N ALA A 991 -4.78 -47.87 13.75
CA ALA A 991 -4.69 -49.13 14.51
C ALA A 991 -5.76 -49.14 15.62
N ALA A 992 -6.73 -50.06 15.65
CA ALA A 992 -6.69 -51.49 16.00
C ALA A 992 -6.93 -51.75 17.51
N ASN A 993 -7.83 -52.71 17.75
CA ASN A 993 -8.52 -53.05 18.99
C ASN A 993 -7.59 -53.48 20.15
N GLY A 994 -8.00 -53.15 21.39
CA GLY A 994 -7.43 -53.69 22.61
C GLY A 994 -8.11 -53.17 23.88
N ASP A 995 -9.03 -53.98 24.40
CA ASP A 995 -9.52 -54.13 25.78
C ASP A 995 -9.96 -52.91 26.62
N GLY A 996 -11.19 -53.03 27.10
CA GLY A 996 -11.90 -52.01 27.84
C GLY A 996 -11.43 -51.86 29.28
N HIS A 997 -11.16 -50.61 29.63
CA HIS A 997 -11.61 -49.96 30.86
C HIS A 997 -11.68 -48.47 30.55
N ALA A 998 -12.89 -47.90 30.61
CA ALA A 998 -13.09 -46.47 30.49
C ALA A 998 -12.47 -45.76 31.71
N PRO A 999 -11.55 -44.79 31.53
CA PRO A 999 -11.26 -43.85 32.58
C PRO A 999 -12.16 -42.61 32.44
N ASP A 1000 -12.52 -42.12 33.61
CA ASP A 1000 -13.40 -41.00 33.90
C ASP A 1000 -13.04 -39.70 33.15
N VAL A 1001 -14.06 -38.89 32.88
CA VAL A 1001 -13.96 -37.60 32.16
C VAL A 1001 -13.22 -36.59 33.04
N GLY A 1002 -11.95 -36.30 32.70
CA GLY A 1002 -11.14 -35.29 33.36
C GLY A 1002 -10.32 -34.47 32.37
N ASP A 1003 -10.58 -33.15 32.33
CA ASP A 1003 -9.79 -32.04 31.76
C ASP A 1003 -8.51 -32.43 30.98
N ALA A 1004 -8.63 -32.72 29.69
CA ALA A 1004 -7.48 -32.76 28.79
C ALA A 1004 -7.12 -31.34 28.30
N LYS A 1005 -6.47 -30.55 29.16
CA LYS A 1005 -5.77 -29.31 28.77
C LYS A 1005 -4.52 -29.63 27.94
N GLY A 1006 -4.68 -29.89 26.65
CA GLY A 1006 -3.61 -29.72 25.68
C GLY A 1006 -3.34 -28.22 25.52
N LYS A 1007 -2.28 -27.71 26.13
CA LYS A 1007 -1.92 -26.28 26.06
C LYS A 1007 -1.46 -25.97 24.63
N VAL A 1008 -2.33 -25.35 23.84
CA VAL A 1008 -1.93 -24.70 22.58
C VAL A 1008 -0.95 -23.58 22.95
N ASP A 1009 0.24 -23.59 22.38
CA ASP A 1009 1.23 -22.53 22.61
C ASP A 1009 0.64 -21.18 22.15
N SER A 1010 0.69 -20.19 23.05
CA SER A 1010 0.07 -18.89 22.82
C SER A 1010 0.72 -18.14 21.66
N LYS A 1011 -0.11 -17.49 20.84
CA LYS A 1011 0.35 -16.57 19.79
C LYS A 1011 1.33 -15.53 20.33
N THR A 1012 2.36 -15.18 19.54
CA THR A 1012 3.46 -14.26 19.91
C THR A 1012 2.96 -12.88 20.35
N SER A 1013 1.74 -12.51 19.94
CA SER A 1013 0.97 -11.41 20.51
C SER A 1013 -0.31 -11.95 21.12
N ALA A 1014 -0.39 -12.03 22.45
CA ALA A 1014 -1.56 -12.51 23.20
C ALA A 1014 -2.85 -11.68 22.98
N ALA A 1015 -2.79 -10.60 22.19
CA ALA A 1015 -3.90 -9.68 21.94
C ALA A 1015 -4.40 -9.66 20.48
N ASN A 1016 -3.77 -10.40 19.55
CA ASN A 1016 -4.14 -10.36 18.12
C ASN A 1016 -4.59 -11.73 17.61
N HIS A 1017 -5.88 -12.03 17.66
CA HIS A 1017 -6.43 -13.28 17.10
C HIS A 1017 -7.19 -13.09 15.78
N ALA A 1018 -7.30 -11.85 15.28
CA ALA A 1018 -8.13 -11.51 14.11
C ALA A 1018 -7.35 -11.34 12.80
N THR A 1019 -6.03 -11.16 12.88
CA THR A 1019 -5.19 -10.91 11.70
C THR A 1019 -3.91 -11.75 11.70
N MET A 1020 -3.39 -12.05 10.51
CA MET A 1020 -2.20 -12.87 10.32
C MET A 1020 -1.22 -12.23 9.31
N PRO A 1021 -0.07 -11.70 9.77
CA PRO A 1021 0.95 -11.10 8.90
C PRO A 1021 1.92 -12.19 8.40
N SER A 1022 1.41 -13.15 7.67
CA SER A 1022 2.20 -14.22 7.03
C SER A 1022 1.55 -14.57 5.70
N ARG A 1023 2.37 -14.97 4.72
CA ARG A 1023 1.90 -15.32 3.37
C ARG A 1023 0.86 -16.45 3.46
N ASN A 1024 -0.16 -16.41 2.62
CA ASN A 1024 -1.20 -17.43 2.64
C ASN A 1024 -1.99 -17.53 1.32
N TYR A 1025 -2.84 -18.54 1.27
CA TYR A 1025 -3.93 -18.70 0.31
C TYR A 1025 -5.12 -19.38 1.00
N ALA A 1026 -6.30 -19.36 0.38
CA ALA A 1026 -7.50 -20.02 0.91
C ALA A 1026 -7.94 -21.19 0.05
N ILE A 1027 -8.51 -22.21 0.69
CA ILE A 1027 -9.22 -23.33 0.05
C ILE A 1027 -10.69 -23.20 0.43
N ILE A 1028 -11.57 -23.25 -0.57
CA ILE A 1028 -13.04 -23.19 -0.38
C ILE A 1028 -13.67 -24.38 -1.11
N ALA A 1029 -14.45 -25.17 -0.39
CA ALA A 1029 -15.11 -26.36 -0.94
C ALA A 1029 -16.43 -26.62 -0.24
N GLU A 1030 -17.30 -27.42 -0.85
CA GLU A 1030 -18.51 -27.88 -0.16
C GLU A 1030 -18.16 -28.78 1.03
N SER A 1031 -18.77 -28.48 2.17
CA SER A 1031 -18.72 -29.26 3.40
C SER A 1031 -19.48 -30.58 3.30
N ASN A 1032 -20.49 -30.64 2.43
CA ASN A 1032 -21.32 -31.82 2.18
C ASN A 1032 -21.43 -32.09 0.67
N PRO A 1033 -20.40 -32.68 0.02
CA PRO A 1033 -20.36 -32.90 -1.43
C PRO A 1033 -21.26 -34.05 -1.92
N SER A 1034 -22.02 -34.72 -1.03
CA SER A 1034 -22.92 -35.83 -1.40
C SER A 1034 -24.23 -35.83 -0.59
N PRO A 1035 -25.17 -34.90 -0.82
CA PRO A 1035 -26.46 -34.91 -0.11
C PRO A 1035 -27.42 -36.02 -0.59
N THR A 1036 -27.17 -36.63 -1.75
CA THR A 1036 -28.14 -37.49 -2.45
C THR A 1036 -27.78 -38.97 -2.41
N THR A 1037 -28.07 -39.63 -1.29
CA THR A 1037 -28.42 -41.07 -1.27
C THR A 1037 -29.13 -41.44 0.03
N ARG A 1038 -30.42 -41.09 0.12
CA ARG A 1038 -31.40 -41.86 0.90
C ARG A 1038 -32.62 -42.10 0.02
N THR A 1039 -32.47 -42.99 -0.95
CA THR A 1039 -33.61 -43.59 -1.64
C THR A 1039 -34.30 -44.54 -0.66
N SER A 1040 -35.54 -44.21 -0.31
CA SER A 1040 -36.48 -45.11 0.33
C SER A 1040 -36.79 -46.27 -0.62
N SER A 1041 -36.20 -47.44 -0.40
CA SER A 1041 -36.71 -48.70 -0.95
C SER A 1041 -37.11 -49.62 0.20
N SER A 1042 -38.41 -49.91 0.24
CA SER A 1042 -39.02 -50.92 1.09
C SER A 1042 -38.62 -52.33 0.65
N SER A 1043 -38.46 -53.21 1.65
CA SER A 1043 -38.50 -54.68 1.65
C SER A 1043 -37.33 -55.47 1.02
N ALA A 1044 -36.49 -56.04 1.89
CA ALA A 1044 -36.22 -57.48 1.97
C ALA A 1044 -35.51 -57.82 3.29
N SER A 1045 -35.94 -58.90 3.95
CA SER A 1045 -35.51 -59.30 5.29
C SER A 1045 -34.13 -59.95 5.32
N ALA A 1046 -33.22 -59.43 6.14
CA ALA A 1046 -32.09 -60.17 6.68
C ALA A 1046 -31.74 -59.59 8.06
N ALA A 1047 -31.56 -60.47 9.05
CA ALA A 1047 -31.42 -60.13 10.46
C ALA A 1047 -30.17 -59.25 10.72
N PRO A 1048 -30.24 -58.26 11.64
CA PRO A 1048 -29.13 -57.36 11.92
C PRO A 1048 -28.13 -58.00 12.88
N THR A 1049 -26.88 -58.14 12.43
CA THR A 1049 -25.70 -58.25 13.29
C THR A 1049 -25.48 -56.89 13.99
N PRO A 1050 -25.17 -56.84 15.29
CA PRO A 1050 -25.09 -55.59 16.02
C PRO A 1050 -23.84 -54.78 15.62
N ILE A 1051 -24.07 -53.59 15.06
CA ILE A 1051 -23.05 -52.58 14.74
C ILE A 1051 -22.64 -51.88 16.05
N PRO A 1052 -21.34 -51.65 16.33
CA PRO A 1052 -20.92 -50.87 17.48
C PRO A 1052 -21.39 -49.41 17.34
N SER A 1053 -22.22 -48.98 18.29
CA SER A 1053 -22.67 -47.61 18.45
C SER A 1053 -21.53 -46.72 18.98
N ALA A 1054 -20.75 -46.07 18.12
CA ALA A 1054 -19.97 -44.86 18.45
C ALA A 1054 -19.21 -44.30 17.22
N LEU A 1055 -19.94 -43.75 16.25
CA LEU A 1055 -19.47 -42.54 15.58
C LEU A 1055 -20.07 -41.37 16.37
N PRO A 1056 -19.39 -40.22 16.54
CA PRO A 1056 -20.09 -39.01 16.95
C PRO A 1056 -21.16 -38.78 15.88
N GLN A 1057 -22.42 -39.00 16.23
CA GLN A 1057 -23.52 -38.61 15.36
C GLN A 1057 -23.31 -37.13 15.05
N ALA A 1058 -23.32 -36.78 13.76
CA ALA A 1058 -23.45 -35.40 13.36
C ALA A 1058 -24.61 -34.81 14.18
N PRO A 1059 -24.44 -33.64 14.82
CA PRO A 1059 -25.55 -33.01 15.51
C PRO A 1059 -26.72 -32.97 14.53
N THR A 1060 -27.78 -33.70 14.86
CA THR A 1060 -29.07 -33.54 14.20
C THR A 1060 -29.42 -32.06 14.24
N SER A 1061 -30.10 -31.56 13.21
CA SER A 1061 -30.59 -30.18 13.05
C SER A 1061 -31.34 -29.57 14.25
N ASP A 1062 -31.53 -30.35 15.32
CA ASP A 1062 -32.21 -29.99 16.57
C ASP A 1062 -31.26 -29.57 17.72
N SER A 1063 -29.94 -29.69 17.61
CA SER A 1063 -29.04 -29.02 18.59
C SER A 1063 -28.82 -27.58 18.16
N ALA A 1064 -29.88 -26.76 18.27
CA ALA A 1064 -29.82 -25.34 17.97
C ALA A 1064 -28.65 -24.72 18.74
N PHE A 1065 -27.70 -24.11 18.01
CA PHE A 1065 -26.71 -23.24 18.61
C PHE A 1065 -27.49 -22.21 19.45
N PRO A 1066 -27.21 -22.07 20.75
CA PRO A 1066 -28.03 -21.21 21.61
C PRO A 1066 -28.04 -19.79 21.04
N PRO A 1067 -29.19 -19.10 21.05
CA PRO A 1067 -29.27 -17.71 20.59
C PRO A 1067 -28.20 -16.88 21.29
N LEU A 1068 -27.46 -16.08 20.51
CA LEU A 1068 -26.35 -15.28 21.04
C LEU A 1068 -26.82 -14.38 22.18
N ASP A 1069 -26.21 -14.50 23.36
CA ASP A 1069 -26.44 -13.55 24.46
C ASP A 1069 -25.99 -12.16 24.00
N ARG A 1070 -26.75 -11.12 24.37
CA ARG A 1070 -26.46 -9.71 24.13
C ARG A 1070 -25.09 -9.26 24.65
N LYS A 1071 -24.48 -10.02 25.57
CA LYS A 1071 -23.13 -9.78 26.12
C LYS A 1071 -22.02 -10.57 25.42
N SER A 1072 -22.34 -11.39 24.43
CA SER A 1072 -21.37 -12.21 23.71
C SER A 1072 -20.35 -11.34 22.97
N ASN A 1073 -19.07 -11.70 23.04
CA ASN A 1073 -18.05 -11.06 22.22
C ASN A 1073 -18.29 -11.45 20.76
N HIS A 1074 -18.90 -10.59 19.95
CA HIS A 1074 -19.19 -10.85 18.54
C HIS A 1074 -17.96 -10.92 17.63
N ARG A 1075 -16.75 -11.06 18.18
CA ARG A 1075 -15.54 -11.48 17.45
C ARG A 1075 -15.24 -12.98 17.63
N LYS A 1076 -15.96 -13.65 18.53
CA LYS A 1076 -15.96 -15.10 18.75
C LYS A 1076 -17.06 -15.78 17.90
N PRO A 1077 -17.12 -17.11 17.87
CA PRO A 1077 -18.08 -17.84 17.04
C PRO A 1077 -19.53 -17.41 17.27
N ILE A 1078 -20.28 -17.18 16.18
CA ILE A 1078 -21.69 -16.76 16.23
C ILE A 1078 -22.66 -17.86 15.76
N HIS A 1079 -22.15 -18.97 15.20
CA HIS A 1079 -22.93 -20.16 14.84
C HIS A 1079 -22.04 -21.43 14.84
N ALA A 1080 -22.63 -22.59 14.57
CA ALA A 1080 -21.98 -23.89 14.70
C ALA A 1080 -20.71 -24.05 13.84
N GLY A 1081 -20.75 -23.62 12.58
CA GLY A 1081 -19.60 -23.62 11.66
C GLY A 1081 -18.42 -22.74 12.05
N GLU A 1082 -18.55 -21.86 13.05
CA GLU A 1082 -17.42 -21.10 13.56
C GLU A 1082 -16.88 -21.65 14.89
N GLN A 1083 -17.52 -22.66 15.49
CA GLN A 1083 -17.01 -23.25 16.74
C GLN A 1083 -15.62 -23.82 16.51
N HIS A 1084 -14.68 -23.44 17.38
CA HIS A 1084 -13.28 -23.82 17.24
C HIS A 1084 -12.60 -23.31 15.96
N ALA A 1085 -13.14 -22.24 15.35
CA ALA A 1085 -12.49 -21.57 14.21
C ALA A 1085 -11.00 -21.32 14.51
N GLY A 1086 -10.13 -21.78 13.61
CA GLY A 1086 -8.69 -21.82 13.80
C GLY A 1086 -8.10 -23.20 13.49
N THR A 1087 -6.97 -23.54 14.08
CA THR A 1087 -6.22 -24.77 13.78
C THR A 1087 -6.93 -26.05 14.22
N ALA A 1088 -7.81 -25.95 15.21
CA ALA A 1088 -8.61 -27.08 15.71
C ALA A 1088 -9.91 -27.33 14.92
N HIS A 1089 -10.30 -26.40 14.03
CA HIS A 1089 -11.50 -26.57 13.22
C HIS A 1089 -11.31 -27.72 12.21
N PRO A 1090 -12.27 -28.63 11.99
CA PRO A 1090 -12.13 -29.73 11.04
C PRO A 1090 -11.76 -29.28 9.60
N ALA A 1091 -12.29 -28.12 9.19
CA ALA A 1091 -11.99 -27.50 7.89
C ALA A 1091 -10.52 -27.07 7.74
N ALA A 1092 -9.77 -26.91 8.83
CA ALA A 1092 -8.37 -26.48 8.80
C ALA A 1092 -7.49 -27.39 7.94
N SER A 1093 -7.82 -28.68 7.83
CA SER A 1093 -7.12 -29.60 6.94
C SER A 1093 -7.10 -29.13 5.48
N GLY A 1094 -8.18 -28.51 4.99
CA GLY A 1094 -8.35 -28.14 3.57
C GLY A 1094 -8.58 -29.33 2.63
N LEU A 1095 -8.55 -30.57 3.13
CA LEU A 1095 -8.62 -31.80 2.33
C LEU A 1095 -9.93 -32.56 2.57
N LEU A 1096 -10.39 -32.64 3.80
CA LEU A 1096 -11.57 -33.40 4.18
C LEU A 1096 -12.77 -32.46 4.34
N ALA A 1097 -13.90 -32.86 3.77
CA ALA A 1097 -15.15 -32.15 3.95
C ALA A 1097 -15.65 -32.40 5.39
N THR A 1098 -16.08 -31.35 6.08
CA THR A 1098 -16.38 -31.43 7.52
C THR A 1098 -17.75 -31.97 7.82
N GLY A 1099 -18.70 -31.86 6.88
CA GLY A 1099 -20.11 -32.15 7.10
C GLY A 1099 -20.85 -31.12 7.94
N LEU A 1100 -20.17 -30.07 8.43
CA LEU A 1100 -20.77 -29.00 9.23
C LEU A 1100 -21.64 -28.07 8.40
N CYS A 1101 -22.50 -27.31 9.10
CA CYS A 1101 -23.42 -26.32 8.51
C CYS A 1101 -24.50 -26.90 7.56
N GLY A 1102 -24.82 -28.18 7.70
CA GLY A 1102 -25.91 -28.82 6.96
C GLY A 1102 -25.67 -28.93 5.44
N PRO A 1103 -26.71 -29.30 4.67
CA PRO A 1103 -26.61 -29.41 3.22
C PRO A 1103 -26.10 -28.11 2.59
N PHE A 1104 -25.23 -28.24 1.59
CA PHE A 1104 -24.65 -27.12 0.85
C PHE A 1104 -23.78 -26.16 1.68
N GLY A 1105 -23.40 -26.47 2.93
CA GLY A 1105 -22.41 -25.67 3.65
C GLY A 1105 -21.08 -25.59 2.89
N LEU A 1106 -20.30 -24.52 3.10
CA LEU A 1106 -18.94 -24.37 2.56
C LEU A 1106 -17.91 -24.47 3.68
N ASP A 1107 -16.86 -25.24 3.47
CA ASP A 1107 -15.66 -25.23 4.29
C ASP A 1107 -14.64 -24.23 3.72
N VAL A 1108 -14.02 -23.48 4.62
CA VAL A 1108 -12.95 -22.52 4.30
C VAL A 1108 -11.72 -22.88 5.13
N SER A 1109 -10.57 -22.99 4.47
CA SER A 1109 -9.26 -23.19 5.10
C SER A 1109 -8.27 -22.14 4.63
N LEU A 1110 -7.76 -21.30 5.54
CA LEU A 1110 -6.63 -20.43 5.28
C LEU A 1110 -5.32 -21.19 5.52
N ARG A 1111 -4.50 -21.33 4.49
CA ARG A 1111 -3.21 -22.02 4.49
C ARG A 1111 -2.11 -20.99 4.69
N VAL A 1112 -1.64 -20.86 5.93
CA VAL A 1112 -0.71 -19.82 6.38
C VAL A 1112 0.71 -20.35 6.45
N GLU A 1113 1.64 -19.65 5.80
CA GLU A 1113 3.06 -19.99 5.78
C GLU A 1113 3.66 -20.12 7.18
N ILE A 1114 4.39 -21.22 7.39
CA ILE A 1114 5.12 -21.53 8.61
C ILE A 1114 6.43 -20.72 8.71
N SER A 1115 7.20 -20.65 7.63
CA SER A 1115 8.46 -19.93 7.59
C SER A 1115 8.75 -19.38 6.20
N ASN A 1116 9.15 -18.12 6.10
CA ASN A 1116 9.55 -17.48 4.84
C ASN A 1116 10.90 -18.00 4.28
N SER A 1117 11.70 -18.66 5.11
CA SER A 1117 12.94 -19.31 4.71
C SER A 1117 12.71 -20.71 4.13
N ASP A 1118 11.48 -21.23 4.20
CA ASP A 1118 11.14 -22.54 3.69
C ASP A 1118 10.86 -22.47 2.18
N ARG A 1119 11.79 -22.99 1.38
CA ARG A 1119 11.65 -23.03 -0.09
C ARG A 1119 10.54 -23.98 -0.56
N GLU A 1120 10.13 -24.93 0.27
CA GLU A 1120 8.99 -25.78 -0.01
C GLU A 1120 7.66 -25.09 0.36
N GLY A 1121 7.68 -23.97 1.07
CA GLY A 1121 6.51 -23.15 1.38
C GLY A 1121 5.45 -23.86 2.23
N HIS A 1122 5.83 -24.69 3.20
CA HIS A 1122 4.87 -25.41 4.05
C HIS A 1122 3.95 -24.44 4.83
N THR A 1123 2.69 -24.85 4.99
CA THR A 1123 1.65 -24.05 5.65
C THR A 1123 0.97 -24.78 6.81
N ASP A 1124 0.46 -24.02 7.78
CA ASP A 1124 -0.53 -24.45 8.77
C ASP A 1124 -1.93 -24.03 8.33
N GLY A 1125 -2.95 -24.84 8.62
CA GLY A 1125 -4.34 -24.56 8.27
C GLY A 1125 -5.14 -23.90 9.38
N TYR A 1126 -6.01 -22.95 9.02
CA TYR A 1126 -6.97 -22.31 9.93
C TYR A 1126 -8.36 -22.37 9.30
N GLY A 1127 -9.28 -23.08 9.93
CA GLY A 1127 -10.57 -23.42 9.31
C GLY A 1127 -11.79 -22.76 9.95
N PHE A 1128 -12.86 -22.62 9.17
CA PHE A 1128 -14.25 -22.44 9.62
C PHE A 1128 -15.21 -22.89 8.49
N SER A 1129 -16.51 -23.00 8.79
CA SER A 1129 -17.54 -23.38 7.80
C SER A 1129 -18.66 -22.34 7.71
N VAL A 1130 -19.21 -22.14 6.52
CA VAL A 1130 -20.26 -21.17 6.19
C VAL A 1130 -21.56 -21.91 5.87
N PRO A 1131 -22.69 -21.63 6.54
CA PRO A 1131 -23.97 -22.23 6.20
C PRO A 1131 -24.59 -21.66 4.93
N ALA A 1132 -25.32 -22.50 4.22
CA ALA A 1132 -26.27 -22.05 3.20
C ALA A 1132 -27.34 -21.13 3.83
N LEU A 1133 -28.06 -20.39 2.98
CA LEU A 1133 -29.14 -19.51 3.42
C LEU A 1133 -30.50 -20.18 3.20
N GLU A 1134 -31.33 -20.17 4.23
CA GLU A 1134 -32.71 -20.66 4.23
C GLU A 1134 -33.65 -19.53 4.66
N VAL A 1135 -34.09 -18.70 3.70
CA VAL A 1135 -35.09 -17.66 3.99
C VAL A 1135 -36.48 -18.31 3.96
N GLY A 1136 -37.00 -18.66 5.14
CA GLY A 1136 -38.40 -19.11 5.25
C GLY A 1136 -39.39 -18.03 4.84
N ASP A 1137 -40.61 -18.41 4.43
CA ASP A 1137 -41.62 -17.47 3.90
C ASP A 1137 -41.92 -16.29 4.86
N GLY A 1138 -41.87 -16.51 6.17
CA GLY A 1138 -42.08 -15.46 7.19
C GLY A 1138 -40.93 -14.44 7.36
N TYR A 1139 -39.76 -14.67 6.76
CA TYR A 1139 -38.58 -13.78 6.85
C TYR A 1139 -38.32 -13.00 5.56
N ARG A 1140 -39.06 -13.30 4.47
CA ARG A 1140 -39.00 -12.53 3.23
C ARG A 1140 -39.46 -11.07 3.41
N GLU A 1141 -40.34 -10.82 4.37
CA GLU A 1141 -40.89 -9.48 4.68
C GLU A 1141 -40.11 -8.74 5.81
N PHE A 1142 -39.15 -9.40 6.46
CA PHE A 1142 -38.37 -8.80 7.55
C PHE A 1142 -37.36 -7.78 7.01
N GLY A 1143 -37.56 -6.50 7.33
CA GLY A 1143 -36.72 -5.37 6.87
C GLY A 1143 -37.36 -4.50 5.79
N GLU A 1144 -38.59 -4.75 5.36
CA GLU A 1144 -39.32 -3.89 4.41
C GLU A 1144 -40.04 -2.70 5.06
N ARG A 1145 -40.13 -2.65 6.40
CA ARG A 1145 -40.65 -1.49 7.12
C ARG A 1145 -39.51 -0.58 7.58
N TRP A 1146 -39.34 0.50 6.82
CA TRP A 1146 -38.64 1.71 7.21
C TRP A 1146 -39.45 2.50 8.24
#